data_AF-A0A7S3QG90-F1
#
_entry.id   AF-A0A7S3QG90-F1
#
_cell.length_a   1.000
_cell.length_b   1.000
_cell.length_c   1.000
_cell.angle_alpha   90.00
_cell.angle_beta   90.00
_cell.angle_gamma   90.00
#
_symmetry.space_group_name_H-M   'P 1'
#
loop_
_entity.id
_entity.type
_entity.pdbx_description
1 polymer ?
#
loop_
_entity_poly.entity_id
_entity_poly.type
_entity_poly.pdbx_seq_one_letter_code
_entity_poly.pdbx_strand_id
1 'polypeptide(L)'
;MKFHPLLLISTILAHSSAQTCSMHGFTLKLHDECSLNALRDSYLNYLAEPENQILAQSSCGVEDLDDLLDGQDVDSLCQNAIDINGEITFDDIVQQEKDNNFVESFYRGNTYWNEEVETNYDLDDPNGPATNVLKKDIAQVPLYYELAEQKKVKYPGEIENFDLDTCDMNAVMCCWSLDRQRDNDGNCATPYDTNCVDKDPADNTDICGVHLERGSSSNNLNTDGFTVLEGGNDDGEGATHCHGFAFSNNANDAETRYMGNNLFYISMYDHLYKRGYARNIPGAPMCGCVEEMPVVTRSDCTQVDVTETFTFVYDPSAGFSVAASDVNIDFNSCQGLGKNNDLSAYVARLETEGKVTLAQKNALKYHLVESKNCPKAIERNLASKGIARGFNDNAYEETYTFPPTDTDQIVHGLCVLGASSAGAFSDTNFDLEYRVVPDFRDGVKLWSDRDYVVEGIIGADMCEGGIYLEPSRHKTIDRYTDITIGANSIDGGYITMCVLLSTDKRTGKWDKHFPSNRFTVSEEFVFTSDKATGGMRSYCKTLPEPPTPAPSVPPTMSPPDGSYDFPPVATSQFVHGLCAIGASYFTATATDQNLTYKVGSDNFQDGVRLWSNRDYVVDGIQGADMCEGGIYLEPSRHKRIRQNTKISVEVNSKEEGNVTICAIITTDSRAGKWNVELPSEGFVASENTFKFTNGRVTGGMRSYCKIIK
;
A
#
# COMPACT_ATOMS: atom_id res chain seq x y z
N MET A 1 -7.90 31.79 -80.89
CA MET A 1 -7.64 31.40 -79.49
C MET A 1 -7.10 29.97 -79.47
N LYS A 2 -5.87 29.81 -78.95
CA LYS A 2 -5.19 28.61 -78.40
C LYS A 2 -5.06 27.37 -79.36
N PHE A 3 -3.93 27.10 -80.03
CA PHE A 3 -2.61 26.56 -79.57
C PHE A 3 -2.74 25.46 -78.51
N HIS A 4 -2.07 24.29 -78.53
CA HIS A 4 -1.28 23.48 -79.48
C HIS A 4 -1.03 22.11 -78.75
N PRO A 5 -0.42 21.08 -79.39
CA PRO A 5 -0.59 19.66 -79.08
C PRO A 5 0.29 19.10 -77.94
N LEU A 6 -0.12 17.95 -77.38
CA LEU A 6 0.69 17.07 -76.55
C LEU A 6 1.77 16.37 -77.40
N LEU A 7 3.03 16.53 -77.00
CA LEU A 7 4.16 15.69 -77.39
C LEU A 7 5.15 15.66 -76.22
N LEU A 8 5.28 14.53 -75.52
CA LEU A 8 6.44 14.24 -74.64
C LEU A 8 6.54 12.71 -74.50
N ILE A 9 7.49 12.09 -75.21
CA ILE A 9 8.87 11.79 -74.77
C ILE A 9 8.92 10.46 -74.03
N SER A 10 9.49 9.48 -74.72
CA SER A 10 9.92 8.19 -74.21
C SER A 10 11.09 8.41 -73.25
N THR A 11 10.90 8.17 -71.96
CA THR A 11 11.99 8.11 -70.97
C THR A 11 12.65 6.74 -71.04
N ILE A 12 13.93 6.76 -71.40
CA ILE A 12 14.87 5.65 -71.25
C ILE A 12 15.02 5.41 -69.74
N LEU A 13 14.50 4.30 -69.23
CA LEU A 13 14.86 3.76 -67.92
C LEU A 13 16.31 3.30 -67.98
N ALA A 14 17.22 4.18 -67.58
CA ALA A 14 18.56 3.78 -67.18
C ALA A 14 18.41 2.84 -65.97
N HIS A 15 18.61 1.55 -66.19
CA HIS A 15 18.98 0.65 -65.11
C HIS A 15 20.36 1.10 -64.63
N SER A 16 20.41 1.88 -63.54
CA SER A 16 21.62 1.98 -62.75
C SER A 16 21.87 0.59 -62.19
N SER A 17 22.92 -0.07 -62.67
CA SER A 17 23.51 -1.21 -61.99
C SER A 17 23.84 -0.75 -60.56
N ALA A 18 23.03 -1.14 -59.58
CA ALA A 18 23.42 -1.05 -58.18
C ALA A 18 24.74 -1.82 -58.07
N GLN A 19 25.81 -1.10 -57.78
CA GLN A 19 27.11 -1.69 -57.53
C GLN A 19 26.96 -2.47 -56.22
N THR A 20 26.91 -3.81 -56.31
CA THR A 20 26.84 -4.70 -55.15
C THR A 20 28.01 -4.35 -54.22
N CYS A 21 27.69 -3.92 -52.99
CA CYS A 21 28.69 -3.67 -51.96
C CYS A 21 29.59 -4.92 -51.84
N SER A 22 30.89 -4.75 -52.05
CA SER A 22 31.89 -5.82 -51.90
C SER A 22 32.75 -5.46 -50.71
N MET A 23 32.45 -6.07 -49.57
CA MET A 23 33.14 -5.84 -48.30
C MET A 23 34.34 -6.79 -48.15
N HIS A 24 35.49 -6.23 -47.79
CA HIS A 24 36.52 -7.00 -47.11
C HIS A 24 36.11 -7.26 -45.65
N GLY A 25 36.79 -8.21 -44.99
CA GLY A 25 36.52 -8.48 -43.57
C GLY A 25 36.75 -7.24 -42.70
N PHE A 26 35.92 -7.07 -41.67
CA PHE A 26 35.94 -5.90 -40.79
C PHE A 26 35.73 -6.29 -39.33
N THR A 27 36.00 -5.35 -38.43
CA THR A 27 35.82 -5.51 -37.00
C THR A 27 35.08 -4.31 -36.43
N LEU A 28 34.00 -4.57 -35.70
CA LEU A 28 33.21 -3.58 -34.98
C LEU A 28 33.30 -3.86 -33.49
N LYS A 29 33.26 -2.79 -32.70
CA LYS A 29 33.18 -2.89 -31.23
C LYS A 29 31.91 -2.23 -30.76
N LEU A 30 31.19 -2.92 -29.90
CA LEU A 30 30.04 -2.40 -29.16
C LEU A 30 30.44 -2.32 -27.70
N HIS A 31 30.08 -1.22 -27.05
CA HIS A 31 30.33 -0.98 -25.64
C HIS A 31 28.99 -0.96 -24.91
N ASP A 32 28.89 -1.72 -23.82
CA ASP A 32 27.78 -1.79 -22.86
C ASP A 32 26.42 -2.30 -23.40
N GLU A 33 26.15 -2.14 -24.69
CA GLU A 33 24.94 -2.61 -25.35
C GLU A 33 25.27 -3.45 -26.60
N CYS A 34 24.78 -4.69 -26.63
CA CYS A 34 24.89 -5.59 -27.77
C CYS A 34 23.50 -5.79 -28.39
N SER A 35 23.09 -4.83 -29.23
CA SER A 35 21.81 -4.85 -29.93
C SER A 35 22.02 -4.64 -31.43
N LEU A 36 21.02 -5.02 -32.24
CA LEU A 36 21.05 -4.76 -33.69
C LEU A 36 21.23 -3.27 -33.99
N ASN A 37 20.61 -2.38 -33.21
CA ASN A 37 20.75 -0.93 -33.40
C ASN A 37 22.18 -0.46 -33.09
N ALA A 38 22.76 -0.90 -31.96
CA ALA A 38 24.14 -0.60 -31.62
C ALA A 38 25.12 -1.10 -32.70
N LEU A 39 24.87 -2.30 -33.26
CA LEU A 39 25.68 -2.87 -34.35
C LEU A 39 25.59 -2.03 -35.62
N ARG A 40 24.38 -1.61 -36.02
CA ARG A 40 24.16 -0.73 -37.17
C ARG A 40 24.84 0.63 -37.01
N ASP A 41 24.75 1.22 -35.82
CA ASP A 41 25.40 2.50 -35.52
C ASP A 41 26.92 2.38 -35.55
N SER A 42 27.48 1.31 -34.96
CA SER A 42 28.92 1.02 -35.00
C SER A 42 29.40 0.81 -36.44
N TYR A 43 28.62 0.13 -37.28
CA TYR A 43 28.92 -0.06 -38.70
C TYR A 43 28.87 1.23 -39.51
N LEU A 44 27.89 2.11 -39.26
CA LEU A 44 27.84 3.43 -39.88
C LEU A 44 29.06 4.28 -39.53
N ASN A 45 29.46 4.25 -38.26
CA ASN A 45 30.67 4.93 -37.81
C ASN A 45 31.93 4.34 -38.47
N TYR A 46 32.00 3.02 -38.61
CA TYR A 46 33.08 2.34 -39.34
C TYR A 46 33.16 2.83 -40.80
N LEU A 47 32.03 2.95 -41.51
CA LEU A 47 31.98 3.43 -42.89
C LEU A 47 32.26 4.93 -43.04
N ALA A 48 32.09 5.73 -41.98
CA ALA A 48 32.38 7.16 -42.00
C ALA A 48 33.89 7.45 -42.04
N GLU A 49 34.73 6.51 -41.58
CA GLU A 49 36.19 6.67 -41.56
C GLU A 49 36.80 6.53 -42.97
N PRO A 50 37.61 7.51 -43.43
CA PRO A 50 38.15 7.53 -44.79
C PRO A 50 38.97 6.28 -45.19
N GLU A 51 39.72 5.68 -44.27
CA GLU A 51 40.45 4.43 -44.52
C GLU A 51 39.53 3.24 -44.81
N ASN A 52 38.36 3.19 -44.18
CA ASN A 52 37.42 2.08 -44.31
C ASN A 52 36.59 2.20 -45.57
N GLN A 53 36.37 3.41 -46.10
CA GLN A 53 35.76 3.63 -47.43
C GLN A 53 36.62 3.14 -48.60
N ILE A 54 37.89 2.80 -48.35
CA ILE A 54 38.77 2.18 -49.36
C ILE A 54 38.63 0.65 -49.29
N LEU A 55 38.32 0.10 -48.11
CA LEU A 55 38.13 -1.33 -47.83
C LEU A 55 36.69 -1.81 -48.11
N ALA A 56 35.72 -0.94 -47.88
CA ALA A 56 34.32 -1.05 -48.28
C ALA A 56 34.14 -0.18 -49.53
N GLN A 57 33.78 -0.76 -50.67
CA GLN A 57 33.55 0.06 -51.88
C GLN A 57 32.52 1.17 -51.59
N SER A 58 32.67 2.35 -52.19
CA SER A 58 32.04 3.64 -51.80
C SER A 58 30.50 3.73 -51.83
N SER A 59 29.78 2.61 -51.91
CA SER A 59 28.32 2.51 -51.97
C SER A 59 27.70 1.71 -50.83
N CYS A 60 28.48 1.22 -49.86
CA CYS A 60 27.97 0.40 -48.76
C CYS A 60 27.17 1.22 -47.74
N GLY A 61 26.08 0.65 -47.22
CA GLY A 61 25.20 1.23 -46.20
C GLY A 61 24.65 0.16 -45.25
N VAL A 62 23.74 0.57 -44.35
CA VAL A 62 23.16 -0.33 -43.31
C VAL A 62 22.43 -1.53 -43.91
N GLU A 63 21.82 -1.36 -45.07
CA GLU A 63 21.13 -2.42 -45.82
C GLU A 63 22.07 -3.58 -46.15
N ASP A 64 23.35 -3.28 -46.45
CA ASP A 64 24.35 -4.32 -46.71
C ASP A 64 24.74 -5.07 -45.42
N LEU A 65 24.77 -4.41 -44.26
CA LEU A 65 24.99 -5.09 -42.98
C LEU A 65 23.84 -6.07 -42.67
N ASP A 66 22.60 -5.63 -42.91
CA ASP A 66 21.43 -6.47 -42.71
C ASP A 66 21.45 -7.69 -43.64
N ASP A 67 21.86 -7.51 -44.90
CA ASP A 67 22.07 -8.60 -45.87
C ASP A 67 23.22 -9.54 -45.42
N LEU A 68 24.31 -8.99 -44.88
CA LEU A 68 25.45 -9.78 -44.36
C LEU A 68 25.09 -10.60 -43.11
N LEU A 69 24.20 -10.08 -42.27
CA LEU A 69 23.67 -10.83 -41.12
C LEU A 69 22.82 -12.02 -41.58
N ASP A 70 22.25 -12.00 -42.80
CA ASP A 70 21.45 -13.09 -43.39
C ASP A 70 20.35 -13.61 -42.44
N GLY A 71 19.69 -12.69 -41.72
CA GLY A 71 18.66 -13.02 -40.74
C GLY A 71 19.16 -13.62 -39.43
N GLN A 72 20.47 -13.61 -39.16
CA GLN A 72 21.02 -13.93 -37.86
C GLN A 72 20.49 -12.96 -36.80
N ASP A 73 20.09 -13.53 -35.67
CA ASP A 73 19.68 -12.76 -34.51
C ASP A 73 20.91 -12.27 -33.74
N VAL A 74 21.16 -10.95 -33.78
CA VAL A 74 22.30 -10.31 -33.13
C VAL A 74 22.29 -10.60 -31.63
N ASP A 75 21.12 -10.60 -31.01
CA ASP A 75 20.96 -10.85 -29.59
C ASP A 75 21.45 -12.25 -29.22
N SER A 76 21.08 -13.26 -30.01
CA SER A 76 21.58 -14.64 -29.87
C SER A 76 23.09 -14.73 -30.07
N LEU A 77 23.69 -13.96 -30.98
CA LEU A 77 25.15 -13.93 -31.16
C LEU A 77 25.86 -13.35 -29.93
N CYS A 78 25.29 -12.30 -29.32
CA CYS A 78 25.82 -11.68 -28.12
C CYS A 78 25.79 -12.63 -26.92
N GLN A 79 24.67 -13.32 -26.69
CA GLN A 79 24.53 -14.29 -25.60
C GLN A 79 25.54 -15.43 -25.73
N ASN A 80 25.67 -16.00 -26.92
CA ASN A 80 26.65 -17.05 -27.19
C ASN A 80 28.09 -16.58 -26.90
N ALA A 81 28.41 -15.32 -27.22
CA ALA A 81 29.75 -14.77 -26.99
C ALA A 81 30.09 -14.67 -25.49
N ILE A 82 29.11 -14.43 -24.63
CA ILE A 82 29.28 -14.44 -23.17
C ILE A 82 29.46 -15.86 -22.66
N ASP A 83 28.59 -16.79 -23.09
CA ASP A 83 28.60 -18.16 -22.59
C ASP A 83 29.87 -18.93 -22.99
N ILE A 84 30.46 -18.63 -24.15
CA ILE A 84 31.73 -19.20 -24.63
C ILE A 84 32.91 -18.86 -23.70
N ASN A 85 32.87 -17.75 -22.96
CA ASN A 85 33.90 -17.43 -21.96
C ASN A 85 33.81 -18.31 -20.70
N GLY A 86 32.81 -19.20 -20.64
CA GLY A 86 32.57 -20.18 -19.59
C GLY A 86 31.84 -19.57 -18.40
N GLU A 87 30.87 -20.30 -17.87
CA GLU A 87 30.06 -19.88 -16.73
C GLU A 87 30.57 -20.51 -15.43
N ILE A 88 30.27 -19.85 -14.31
CA ILE A 88 30.40 -20.42 -12.96
C ILE A 88 29.01 -20.93 -12.55
N THR A 89 28.92 -22.15 -12.06
CA THR A 89 27.68 -22.68 -11.48
C THR A 89 27.70 -22.58 -9.96
N PHE A 90 26.53 -22.60 -9.32
CA PHE A 90 26.45 -22.66 -7.86
C PHE A 90 27.10 -23.94 -7.29
N ASP A 91 27.04 -25.05 -8.02
CA ASP A 91 27.71 -26.30 -7.65
C ASP A 91 29.24 -26.18 -7.65
N ASP A 92 29.83 -25.34 -8.51
CA ASP A 92 31.27 -25.04 -8.46
C ASP A 92 31.62 -24.34 -7.13
N ILE A 93 30.77 -23.43 -6.67
CA ILE A 93 30.96 -22.64 -5.45
C ILE A 93 30.86 -23.51 -4.20
N VAL A 94 29.98 -24.52 -4.21
CA VAL A 94 29.77 -25.44 -3.09
C VAL A 94 30.42 -26.81 -3.31
N GLN A 95 31.40 -26.93 -4.21
CA GLN A 95 31.99 -28.22 -4.60
C GLN A 95 32.55 -29.05 -3.43
N GLN A 96 32.97 -28.39 -2.35
CA GLN A 96 33.47 -29.04 -1.14
C GLN A 96 32.38 -29.76 -0.33
N GLU A 97 31.11 -29.40 -0.57
CA GLU A 97 29.94 -29.96 0.08
C GLU A 97 29.62 -31.32 -0.53
N LYS A 98 29.33 -32.31 0.32
CA LYS A 98 29.15 -33.70 -0.12
C LYS A 98 27.73 -34.03 -0.59
N ASP A 99 26.82 -33.07 -0.45
CA ASP A 99 25.41 -33.22 -0.83
C ASP A 99 25.19 -32.62 -2.22
N ASN A 100 24.73 -33.46 -3.15
CA ASN A 100 24.44 -33.02 -4.52
C ASN A 100 23.23 -32.05 -4.59
N ASN A 101 22.45 -31.94 -3.52
CA ASN A 101 21.32 -31.00 -3.41
C ASN A 101 21.64 -29.86 -2.42
N PHE A 102 22.93 -29.57 -2.19
CA PHE A 102 23.33 -28.56 -1.21
C PHE A 102 22.81 -27.17 -1.57
N VAL A 103 22.93 -26.76 -2.85
CA VAL A 103 22.48 -25.44 -3.31
C VAL A 103 20.99 -25.25 -3.07
N GLU A 104 20.17 -26.22 -3.48
CA GLU A 104 18.73 -26.22 -3.23
C GLU A 104 18.45 -26.13 -1.72
N SER A 105 19.07 -27.01 -0.93
CA SER A 105 18.89 -27.04 0.53
C SER A 105 19.30 -25.73 1.21
N PHE A 106 20.35 -25.07 0.73
CA PHE A 106 20.84 -23.79 1.23
C PHE A 106 19.80 -22.70 1.03
N TYR A 107 19.22 -22.61 -0.16
CA TYR A 107 18.18 -21.63 -0.47
C TYR A 107 16.84 -21.93 0.19
N ARG A 108 16.58 -23.20 0.55
CA ARG A 108 15.48 -23.56 1.45
C ARG A 108 15.71 -23.17 2.92
N GLY A 109 16.97 -22.92 3.32
CA GLY A 109 17.34 -22.61 4.70
C GLY A 109 17.72 -23.82 5.57
N ASN A 110 17.98 -24.98 4.97
CA ASN A 110 18.09 -26.27 5.67
C ASN A 110 19.52 -26.86 5.69
N THR A 111 20.55 -26.03 5.52
CA THR A 111 21.94 -26.48 5.61
C THR A 111 22.60 -25.97 6.87
N TYR A 112 23.74 -26.55 7.21
CA TYR A 112 24.57 -26.06 8.31
C TYR A 112 25.10 -24.62 8.06
N TRP A 113 25.13 -24.15 6.80
CA TRP A 113 25.40 -22.73 6.50
C TRP A 113 24.27 -21.82 6.99
N ASN A 114 23.04 -22.33 7.13
CA ASN A 114 21.88 -21.58 7.59
C ASN A 114 21.64 -21.70 9.11
N GLU A 115 22.11 -22.78 9.75
CA GLU A 115 21.74 -23.11 11.13
C GLU A 115 22.83 -22.88 12.18
N GLU A 116 24.10 -23.08 11.82
CA GLU A 116 25.18 -23.01 12.80
C GLU A 116 25.56 -21.56 13.15
N VAL A 117 26.20 -21.35 14.31
CA VAL A 117 26.78 -20.06 14.72
C VAL A 117 28.28 -20.16 14.92
N GLU A 118 29.01 -19.04 14.79
CA GLU A 118 30.45 -19.03 15.10
C GLU A 118 30.69 -19.49 16.54
N THR A 119 31.76 -20.25 16.78
CA THR A 119 32.07 -20.83 18.10
C THR A 119 33.45 -20.38 18.57
N ASN A 120 33.66 -20.25 19.89
CA ASN A 120 35.02 -20.03 20.41
C ASN A 120 35.76 -21.33 20.69
N TYR A 121 35.03 -22.41 20.92
CA TYR A 121 35.52 -23.73 21.29
C TYR A 121 34.51 -24.81 20.89
N ASP A 122 34.86 -26.07 21.07
CA ASP A 122 33.96 -27.20 20.86
C ASP A 122 32.88 -27.20 21.96
N LEU A 123 31.59 -27.17 21.59
CA LEU A 123 30.49 -27.16 22.57
C LEU A 123 30.52 -28.38 23.52
N ASP A 124 31.11 -29.49 23.09
CA ASP A 124 31.29 -30.70 23.89
C ASP A 124 32.62 -30.70 24.69
N ASP A 125 33.59 -29.85 24.32
CA ASP A 125 34.84 -29.63 25.05
C ASP A 125 35.20 -28.13 25.09
N PRO A 126 34.90 -27.42 26.19
CA PRO A 126 35.24 -26.01 26.35
C PRO A 126 36.74 -25.66 26.28
N ASN A 127 37.63 -26.66 26.23
CA ASN A 127 39.06 -26.48 25.98
C ASN A 127 39.50 -26.95 24.58
N GLY A 128 38.57 -27.47 23.78
CA GLY A 128 38.75 -27.86 22.40
C GLY A 128 38.82 -26.66 21.45
N PRO A 129 39.28 -26.87 20.21
CA PRO A 129 39.30 -25.81 19.20
C PRO A 129 37.87 -25.41 18.80
N ALA A 130 37.70 -24.20 18.27
CA ALA A 130 36.45 -23.79 17.62
C ALA A 130 36.04 -24.81 16.55
N THR A 131 34.76 -25.20 16.56
CA THR A 131 34.19 -26.22 15.66
C THR A 131 33.59 -25.58 14.41
N ASN A 132 32.98 -24.40 14.56
CA ASN A 132 32.38 -23.62 13.49
C ASN A 132 33.07 -22.25 13.40
N VAL A 133 33.66 -21.97 12.24
CA VAL A 133 34.34 -20.70 11.94
C VAL A 133 33.97 -20.31 10.52
N LEU A 134 32.93 -19.47 10.38
CA LEU A 134 32.32 -19.13 9.09
C LEU A 134 33.36 -18.77 8.02
N LYS A 135 34.31 -17.88 8.33
CA LYS A 135 35.36 -17.46 7.38
C LYS A 135 36.28 -18.59 6.89
N LYS A 136 36.35 -19.72 7.60
CA LYS A 136 37.07 -20.93 7.18
C LYS A 136 36.13 -21.91 6.47
N ASP A 137 34.92 -22.08 7.00
CA ASP A 137 33.96 -23.06 6.51
C ASP A 137 33.48 -22.71 5.10
N ILE A 138 33.39 -21.41 4.79
CA ILE A 138 32.99 -20.89 3.47
C ILE A 138 34.10 -20.07 2.79
N ALA A 139 35.36 -20.45 3.00
CA ALA A 139 36.54 -19.71 2.52
C ALA A 139 36.63 -19.56 0.99
N GLN A 140 35.89 -20.37 0.23
CA GLN A 140 35.80 -20.32 -1.22
C GLN A 140 34.87 -19.20 -1.73
N VAL A 141 33.87 -18.79 -0.95
CA VAL A 141 32.92 -17.72 -1.33
C VAL A 141 33.63 -16.41 -1.74
N PRO A 142 34.58 -15.84 -0.99
CA PRO A 142 35.29 -14.63 -1.42
C PRO A 142 36.14 -14.84 -2.69
N LEU A 143 36.63 -16.05 -2.96
CA LEU A 143 37.38 -16.35 -4.19
C LEU A 143 36.46 -16.36 -5.41
N TYR A 144 35.26 -16.93 -5.26
CA TYR A 144 34.25 -16.90 -6.33
C TYR A 144 33.64 -15.51 -6.53
N TYR A 145 33.65 -14.65 -5.51
CA TYR A 145 33.31 -13.24 -5.66
C TYR A 145 34.26 -12.50 -6.62
N GLU A 146 35.57 -12.64 -6.46
CA GLU A 146 36.54 -12.04 -7.40
C GLU A 146 36.33 -12.54 -8.85
N LEU A 147 35.89 -13.79 -9.03
CA LEU A 147 35.55 -14.32 -10.35
C LEU A 147 34.19 -13.80 -10.86
N ALA A 148 33.20 -13.65 -9.99
CA ALA A 148 31.86 -13.17 -10.31
C ALA A 148 31.84 -11.68 -10.69
N GLU A 149 32.88 -10.90 -10.37
CA GLU A 149 33.06 -9.53 -10.87
C GLU A 149 33.46 -9.49 -12.35
N GLN A 150 33.94 -10.60 -12.93
CA GLN A 150 34.48 -10.65 -14.30
C GLN A 150 33.86 -11.74 -15.17
N LYS A 151 32.99 -12.57 -14.59
CA LYS A 151 32.47 -13.78 -15.22
C LYS A 151 31.03 -14.03 -14.85
N LYS A 152 30.25 -14.53 -15.82
CA LYS A 152 28.85 -14.87 -15.61
C LYS A 152 28.71 -16.04 -14.62
N VAL A 153 27.86 -15.86 -13.63
CA VAL A 153 27.36 -16.93 -12.76
C VAL A 153 26.02 -17.37 -13.34
N LYS A 154 25.90 -18.66 -13.65
CA LYS A 154 24.68 -19.25 -14.19
C LYS A 154 23.55 -19.10 -13.17
N TYR A 155 22.42 -18.53 -13.59
CA TYR A 155 21.23 -18.45 -12.76
C TYR A 155 20.66 -19.87 -12.53
N PRO A 156 20.36 -20.26 -11.28
CA PRO A 156 19.98 -21.63 -10.95
C PRO A 156 18.46 -21.86 -11.14
N GLY A 157 17.96 -21.55 -12.34
CA GLY A 157 16.53 -21.65 -12.66
C GLY A 157 15.99 -23.08 -12.70
N GLU A 158 16.86 -24.08 -12.60
CA GLU A 158 16.50 -25.49 -12.40
C GLU A 158 16.00 -25.81 -10.98
N ILE A 159 16.19 -24.90 -10.02
CA ILE A 159 15.71 -25.04 -8.64
C ILE A 159 14.35 -24.34 -8.53
N GLU A 160 13.38 -24.99 -7.87
CA GLU A 160 12.00 -24.47 -7.74
C GLU A 160 11.96 -23.03 -7.19
N ASN A 161 12.83 -22.68 -6.24
CA ASN A 161 12.97 -21.34 -5.67
C ASN A 161 13.17 -20.22 -6.71
N PHE A 162 13.70 -20.58 -7.89
CA PHE A 162 14.15 -19.65 -8.92
C PHE A 162 13.63 -20.02 -10.31
N ASP A 163 12.63 -20.89 -10.39
CA ASP A 163 12.02 -21.27 -11.67
C ASP A 163 11.41 -20.02 -12.34
N LEU A 164 11.90 -19.68 -13.53
CA LEU A 164 11.44 -18.49 -14.26
C LEU A 164 10.00 -18.63 -14.75
N ASP A 165 9.46 -19.84 -14.85
CA ASP A 165 8.06 -20.07 -15.21
C ASP A 165 7.10 -19.69 -14.07
N THR A 166 7.59 -19.55 -12.84
CA THR A 166 6.82 -19.12 -11.65
C THR A 166 7.25 -17.75 -11.11
N CYS A 167 8.26 -17.12 -11.71
CA CYS A 167 8.86 -15.85 -11.28
C CYS A 167 8.29 -14.62 -12.01
N ASP A 168 6.96 -14.53 -12.09
CA ASP A 168 6.24 -13.57 -12.94
C ASP A 168 6.58 -12.09 -12.65
N MET A 169 6.94 -11.74 -11.43
CA MET A 169 7.25 -10.37 -10.98
C MET A 169 8.63 -9.89 -11.38
N ASN A 170 9.48 -10.76 -11.93
CA ASN A 170 10.89 -10.51 -12.23
C ASN A 170 11.68 -9.96 -11.02
N ALA A 171 11.43 -10.50 -9.84
CA ALA A 171 12.11 -10.09 -8.63
C ALA A 171 12.39 -11.30 -7.74
N VAL A 172 13.58 -11.30 -7.16
CA VAL A 172 14.04 -12.31 -6.20
C VAL A 172 14.32 -11.61 -4.88
N MET A 173 13.96 -12.25 -3.78
CA MET A 173 14.20 -11.74 -2.44
C MET A 173 14.75 -12.85 -1.55
N CYS A 174 15.67 -12.45 -0.68
CA CYS A 174 16.19 -13.25 0.42
C CYS A 174 15.77 -12.60 1.73
N CYS A 175 15.43 -13.40 2.75
CA CYS A 175 15.12 -12.91 4.09
C CYS A 175 15.81 -13.76 5.16
N TRP A 176 16.46 -13.10 6.10
CA TRP A 176 17.23 -13.73 7.18
C TRP A 176 16.69 -13.33 8.55
N SER A 177 16.74 -14.30 9.47
CA SER A 177 16.32 -14.12 10.87
C SER A 177 17.40 -14.49 11.88
N LEU A 178 18.64 -14.74 11.44
CA LEU A 178 19.76 -15.05 12.32
C LEU A 178 21.01 -14.29 11.89
N ASP A 179 21.75 -13.76 12.85
CA ASP A 179 23.11 -13.27 12.75
C ASP A 179 24.03 -14.26 13.49
N ARG A 180 25.00 -14.80 12.74
CA ARG A 180 25.89 -15.87 13.17
C ARG A 180 27.33 -15.42 13.37
N GLN A 181 27.66 -14.13 13.15
CA GLN A 181 29.02 -13.60 13.22
C GLN A 181 29.07 -12.20 13.87
N ARG A 182 30.13 -11.93 14.66
CA ARG A 182 30.36 -10.57 15.19
C ARG A 182 31.16 -9.73 14.18
N ASP A 183 30.48 -8.91 13.41
CA ASP A 183 31.07 -7.97 12.44
C ASP A 183 30.52 -6.52 12.54
N ASN A 184 29.67 -6.27 13.53
CA ASN A 184 28.89 -5.04 13.75
C ASN A 184 27.69 -4.84 12.81
N ASP A 185 27.32 -5.86 12.04
CA ASP A 185 26.08 -5.91 11.27
C ASP A 185 25.17 -6.96 11.94
N GLY A 186 24.34 -6.53 12.90
CA GLY A 186 23.48 -7.43 13.69
C GLY A 186 23.80 -7.46 15.18
N ASN A 187 23.27 -8.47 15.88
CA ASN A 187 23.28 -8.57 17.35
C ASN A 187 24.21 -9.67 17.91
N CYS A 188 24.92 -10.42 17.08
CA CYS A 188 25.90 -11.42 17.51
C CYS A 188 27.09 -10.76 18.23
N ALA A 189 27.47 -11.31 19.39
CA ALA A 189 28.63 -10.82 20.15
C ALA A 189 29.48 -11.96 20.75
N THR A 190 30.69 -11.60 21.19
CA THR A 190 31.58 -12.53 21.91
C THR A 190 31.29 -12.53 23.43
N PRO A 191 31.55 -13.65 24.13
CA PRO A 191 31.86 -14.96 23.56
C PRO A 191 30.64 -15.54 22.81
N TYR A 192 30.88 -15.96 21.56
CA TYR A 192 29.87 -16.44 20.63
C TYR A 192 28.94 -17.51 21.22
N ASP A 193 29.50 -18.49 21.94
CA ASP A 193 28.77 -19.64 22.47
C ASP A 193 27.67 -19.25 23.48
N THR A 194 27.66 -17.99 23.96
CA THR A 194 26.59 -17.45 24.81
C THR A 194 25.91 -16.22 24.23
N ASN A 195 26.63 -15.39 23.49
CA ASN A 195 26.16 -14.07 23.05
C ASN A 195 25.84 -14.00 21.54
N CYS A 196 25.98 -15.11 20.81
CA CYS A 196 25.64 -15.22 19.38
C CYS A 196 24.57 -16.29 19.10
N VAL A 197 24.19 -17.08 20.12
CA VAL A 197 23.11 -18.08 19.99
C VAL A 197 21.78 -17.35 19.82
N ASP A 198 21.04 -17.67 18.75
CA ASP A 198 19.75 -17.08 18.38
C ASP A 198 19.76 -15.54 18.45
N LYS A 199 20.74 -14.91 17.79
CA LYS A 199 20.81 -13.45 17.64
C LYS A 199 20.28 -13.00 16.32
N ASP A 200 19.58 -11.87 16.33
CA ASP A 200 18.92 -11.35 15.16
C ASP A 200 19.87 -10.52 14.29
N PRO A 201 19.66 -10.50 12.96
CA PRO A 201 20.35 -9.60 12.04
C PRO A 201 19.97 -8.13 12.27
N ALA A 202 20.63 -7.21 11.56
CA ALA A 202 20.22 -5.82 11.58
C ALA A 202 18.85 -5.67 10.88
N ASP A 203 17.87 -5.21 11.64
CA ASP A 203 16.50 -5.05 11.18
C ASP A 203 16.39 -4.05 10.02
N ASN A 204 15.68 -4.45 8.97
CA ASN A 204 15.37 -3.56 7.87
C ASN A 204 13.91 -3.65 7.40
N THR A 205 13.10 -4.56 7.95
CA THR A 205 11.73 -4.80 7.50
C THR A 205 10.88 -5.45 8.59
N ASP A 206 9.56 -5.27 8.47
CA ASP A 206 8.59 -6.10 9.20
C ASP A 206 8.03 -7.18 8.25
N ILE A 207 8.00 -8.43 8.66
CA ILE A 207 7.27 -9.57 8.11
C ILE A 207 5.79 -9.51 8.53
N CYS A 208 4.92 -9.19 7.59
CA CYS A 208 3.48 -9.17 7.82
C CYS A 208 2.89 -10.58 7.91
N GLY A 209 3.49 -11.56 7.25
CA GLY A 209 3.12 -12.96 7.39
C GLY A 209 3.58 -13.84 6.24
N VAL A 210 3.34 -15.14 6.41
CA VAL A 210 3.85 -16.18 5.51
C VAL A 210 2.69 -17.03 5.01
N HIS A 211 2.57 -17.12 3.68
CA HIS A 211 1.67 -18.06 3.01
C HIS A 211 2.38 -19.40 2.88
N LEU A 212 1.96 -20.39 3.67
CA LEU A 212 2.65 -21.67 3.71
C LEU A 212 2.51 -22.45 2.40
N GLU A 213 1.42 -22.20 1.65
CA GLU A 213 1.23 -22.78 0.32
C GLU A 213 2.19 -22.25 -0.74
N ARG A 214 2.62 -20.97 -0.64
CA ARG A 214 3.42 -20.31 -1.68
C ARG A 214 4.86 -20.79 -1.70
N GLY A 215 5.38 -21.15 -0.54
CA GLY A 215 6.71 -21.72 -0.41
C GLY A 215 6.74 -23.25 -0.45
N SER A 216 5.60 -23.94 -0.63
CA SER A 216 5.51 -25.39 -0.39
C SER A 216 6.43 -26.24 -1.29
N SER A 217 6.64 -25.83 -2.54
CA SER A 217 7.69 -26.33 -3.45
C SER A 217 9.09 -25.96 -2.92
N SER A 218 9.27 -24.69 -2.62
CA SER A 218 10.57 -24.09 -2.31
C SER A 218 11.05 -24.27 -0.87
N ASN A 219 10.25 -24.87 0.03
CA ASN A 219 10.60 -25.17 1.43
C ASN A 219 10.27 -26.61 1.86
N ASN A 220 9.66 -27.44 0.99
CA ASN A 220 9.20 -28.82 1.23
C ASN A 220 8.17 -29.00 2.37
N LEU A 221 7.59 -27.93 2.89
CA LEU A 221 6.49 -27.97 3.83
C LEU A 221 5.21 -28.04 3.00
N ASN A 222 4.79 -29.26 2.63
CA ASN A 222 3.53 -29.50 1.92
C ASN A 222 2.34 -29.25 2.85
N THR A 223 2.11 -27.99 3.20
CA THR A 223 1.12 -27.53 4.16
C THR A 223 0.39 -26.32 3.60
N ASP A 224 -0.89 -26.23 3.95
CA ASP A 224 -1.73 -25.07 3.65
C ASP A 224 -1.92 -24.25 4.92
N GLY A 225 -1.98 -22.94 4.80
CA GLY A 225 -2.22 -22.04 5.92
C GLY A 225 -1.49 -20.71 5.78
N PHE A 226 -1.79 -19.81 6.70
CA PHE A 226 -1.15 -18.51 6.78
C PHE A 226 -0.65 -18.28 8.20
N THR A 227 0.63 -17.94 8.33
CA THR A 227 1.19 -17.45 9.58
C THR A 227 1.03 -15.95 9.62
N VAL A 228 0.30 -15.46 10.62
CA VAL A 228 0.20 -14.02 10.92
C VAL A 228 1.31 -13.68 11.91
N LEU A 229 2.07 -12.62 11.62
CA LEU A 229 3.00 -12.02 12.56
C LEU A 229 2.47 -10.61 12.88
N GLU A 230 1.96 -10.44 14.09
CA GLU A 230 1.44 -9.15 14.57
C GLU A 230 2.45 -8.49 15.52
N GLY A 231 2.65 -7.18 15.34
CA GLY A 231 3.67 -6.43 16.06
C GLY A 231 5.04 -6.58 15.41
N GLY A 232 5.70 -5.46 15.12
CA GLY A 232 7.09 -5.48 14.63
C GLY A 232 8.07 -5.69 15.78
N ASN A 233 9.26 -6.17 15.48
CA ASN A 233 10.39 -6.31 16.42
C ASN A 233 10.06 -7.17 17.67
N ASP A 234 10.48 -6.72 18.86
CA ASP A 234 10.52 -7.46 20.13
C ASP A 234 9.14 -7.93 20.67
N ASP A 235 8.04 -7.39 20.12
CA ASP A 235 6.67 -7.77 20.50
C ASP A 235 6.00 -8.72 19.48
N GLY A 236 6.73 -9.16 18.44
CA GLY A 236 6.22 -10.04 17.38
C GLY A 236 7.29 -10.86 16.65
N GLU A 237 7.65 -10.47 15.43
CA GLU A 237 8.49 -11.23 14.49
C GLU A 237 10.00 -11.32 14.80
N GLY A 238 10.52 -10.42 15.65
CA GLY A 238 11.97 -10.23 15.82
C GLY A 238 12.61 -9.43 14.68
N ALA A 239 13.86 -9.01 14.86
CA ALA A 239 14.54 -8.24 13.82
C ALA A 239 14.82 -9.10 12.58
N THR A 240 14.41 -8.61 11.40
CA THR A 240 14.52 -9.34 10.13
C THR A 240 15.21 -8.50 9.09
N HIS A 241 16.05 -9.14 8.27
CA HIS A 241 16.66 -8.48 7.13
C HIS A 241 16.20 -9.12 5.82
N CYS A 242 15.57 -8.35 4.94
CA CYS A 242 15.26 -8.78 3.58
C CYS A 242 16.02 -7.96 2.54
N HIS A 243 16.61 -8.65 1.57
CA HIS A 243 17.38 -8.05 0.49
C HIS A 243 17.14 -8.82 -0.81
N GLY A 244 16.99 -8.10 -1.93
CA GLY A 244 16.67 -8.74 -3.20
C GLY A 244 17.27 -8.03 -4.41
N PHE A 245 16.77 -8.40 -5.57
CA PHE A 245 17.06 -7.76 -6.85
C PHE A 245 15.89 -7.95 -7.80
N ALA A 246 15.87 -7.17 -8.88
CA ALA A 246 14.90 -7.33 -9.95
C ALA A 246 15.60 -7.35 -11.31
N PHE A 247 14.95 -7.93 -12.31
CA PHE A 247 15.49 -8.11 -13.65
C PHE A 247 14.48 -7.71 -14.73
N SER A 248 14.97 -7.52 -15.96
CA SER A 248 14.16 -7.08 -17.10
C SER A 248 13.48 -8.24 -17.81
N ASN A 249 12.33 -7.97 -18.43
CA ASN A 249 11.67 -8.91 -19.35
C ASN A 249 12.52 -9.17 -20.60
N ASN A 250 13.44 -8.28 -20.93
CA ASN A 250 14.40 -8.51 -22.00
C ASN A 250 15.52 -9.43 -21.50
N ALA A 251 15.61 -10.65 -22.03
CA ALA A 251 16.69 -11.60 -21.73
C ALA A 251 18.08 -11.04 -22.08
N ASN A 252 18.15 -10.04 -22.95
CA ASN A 252 19.36 -9.34 -23.39
C ASN A 252 19.58 -8.01 -22.65
N ASP A 253 18.89 -7.77 -21.54
CA ASP A 253 19.25 -6.71 -20.61
C ASP A 253 20.35 -7.19 -19.66
N ALA A 254 21.25 -6.29 -19.23
CA ALA A 254 22.37 -6.66 -18.37
C ALA A 254 21.86 -7.21 -17.01
N GLU A 255 20.83 -6.59 -16.44
CA GLU A 255 20.19 -7.04 -15.21
C GLU A 255 19.69 -8.49 -15.29
N THR A 256 19.20 -8.92 -16.46
CA THR A 256 18.71 -10.29 -16.67
C THR A 256 19.84 -11.26 -16.99
N ARG A 257 20.85 -10.86 -17.78
CA ARG A 257 22.00 -11.74 -18.07
C ARG A 257 22.80 -12.11 -16.83
N TYR A 258 22.91 -11.17 -15.89
CA TYR A 258 23.78 -11.29 -14.71
C TYR A 258 22.99 -11.46 -13.40
N MET A 259 21.71 -11.87 -13.47
CA MET A 259 20.92 -12.15 -12.27
C MET A 259 21.52 -13.26 -11.38
N GLY A 260 22.20 -14.25 -11.97
CA GLY A 260 22.93 -15.27 -11.20
C GLY A 260 24.09 -14.68 -10.40
N ASN A 261 24.80 -13.68 -10.95
CA ASN A 261 25.84 -12.95 -10.24
C ASN A 261 25.26 -12.19 -9.05
N ASN A 262 24.13 -11.51 -9.27
CA ASN A 262 23.46 -10.74 -8.22
C ASN A 262 22.93 -11.63 -7.10
N LEU A 263 22.32 -12.78 -7.45
CA LEU A 263 21.89 -13.79 -6.49
C LEU A 263 23.06 -14.31 -5.64
N PHE A 264 24.18 -14.67 -6.28
CA PHE A 264 25.38 -15.12 -5.57
C PHE A 264 25.92 -14.02 -4.64
N TYR A 265 26.03 -12.79 -5.15
CA TYR A 265 26.52 -11.64 -4.38
C TYR A 265 25.67 -11.40 -3.13
N ILE A 266 24.35 -11.32 -3.27
CA ILE A 266 23.43 -11.08 -2.15
C ILE A 266 23.46 -12.25 -1.18
N SER A 267 23.21 -13.47 -1.66
CA SER A 267 22.92 -14.60 -0.78
C SER A 267 24.15 -15.20 -0.10
N MET A 268 25.28 -15.31 -0.80
CA MET A 268 26.46 -15.99 -0.30
C MET A 268 27.56 -15.03 0.13
N TYR A 269 27.83 -13.98 -0.66
CA TYR A 269 28.96 -13.09 -0.38
C TYR A 269 28.63 -11.97 0.61
N ASP A 270 27.64 -11.11 0.33
CA ASP A 270 27.32 -9.96 1.20
C ASP A 270 26.63 -10.42 2.48
N HIS A 271 25.49 -11.11 2.37
CA HIS A 271 24.70 -11.40 3.57
C HIS A 271 25.23 -12.58 4.37
N LEU A 272 25.63 -13.70 3.74
CA LEU A 272 26.23 -14.80 4.50
C LEU A 272 27.70 -14.54 4.87
N TYR A 273 28.61 -14.41 3.89
CA TYR A 273 30.04 -14.31 4.19
C TYR A 273 30.40 -13.01 4.88
N LYS A 274 29.96 -11.83 4.41
CA LYS A 274 30.41 -10.54 4.96
C LYS A 274 29.70 -10.16 6.25
N ARG A 275 28.39 -10.40 6.35
CA ARG A 275 27.52 -9.98 7.46
C ARG A 275 27.07 -11.10 8.41
N GLY A 276 27.34 -12.37 8.10
CA GLY A 276 26.91 -13.49 8.94
C GLY A 276 25.40 -13.71 9.02
N TYR A 277 24.61 -13.24 8.05
CA TYR A 277 23.18 -13.48 8.04
C TYR A 277 22.84 -14.87 7.53
N ALA A 278 21.97 -15.54 8.26
CA ALA A 278 21.60 -16.93 8.07
C ALA A 278 20.13 -17.16 8.48
N ARG A 279 19.68 -18.41 8.30
CA ARG A 279 18.33 -18.90 8.63
C ARG A 279 17.19 -18.24 7.86
N ASN A 280 16.28 -19.07 7.35
CA ASN A 280 15.05 -18.61 6.69
C ASN A 280 13.97 -18.18 7.68
N ILE A 281 13.00 -17.41 7.18
CA ILE A 281 11.78 -17.14 7.92
C ILE A 281 10.96 -18.44 8.06
N PRO A 282 10.46 -18.79 9.26
CA PRO A 282 9.67 -20.00 9.44
C PRO A 282 8.48 -20.08 8.47
N GLY A 283 8.43 -21.16 7.68
CA GLY A 283 7.38 -21.39 6.69
C GLY A 283 7.65 -20.78 5.30
N ALA A 284 8.79 -20.15 5.08
CA ALA A 284 9.23 -19.63 3.77
C ALA A 284 10.64 -20.12 3.43
N PRO A 285 11.06 -20.15 2.16
CA PRO A 285 12.46 -20.35 1.79
C PRO A 285 13.34 -19.20 2.30
N MET A 286 14.67 -19.41 2.34
CA MET A 286 15.63 -18.35 2.66
C MET A 286 15.70 -17.32 1.52
N CYS A 287 15.75 -17.79 0.28
CA CYS A 287 15.65 -16.97 -0.92
C CYS A 287 14.78 -17.63 -1.97
N GLY A 288 14.11 -16.82 -2.77
CA GLY A 288 13.35 -17.27 -3.92
C GLY A 288 12.75 -16.08 -4.69
N CYS A 289 12.04 -16.40 -5.75
CA CYS A 289 11.16 -15.44 -6.41
C CYS A 289 10.17 -14.84 -5.40
N VAL A 290 9.90 -13.53 -5.49
CA VAL A 290 9.15 -12.79 -4.47
C VAL A 290 7.74 -13.39 -4.24
N GLU A 291 7.18 -14.04 -5.25
CA GLU A 291 5.98 -14.87 -5.24
C GLU A 291 5.95 -15.86 -4.07
N GLU A 292 7.09 -16.46 -3.77
CA GLU A 292 7.26 -17.56 -2.82
C GLU A 292 7.75 -17.08 -1.45
N MET A 293 8.18 -15.82 -1.39
CA MET A 293 8.74 -15.20 -0.19
C MET A 293 7.64 -14.64 0.74
N PRO A 294 7.97 -14.37 2.02
CA PRO A 294 7.05 -13.74 2.96
C PRO A 294 6.54 -12.38 2.46
N VAL A 295 5.37 -11.99 2.97
CA VAL A 295 4.89 -10.62 2.77
C VAL A 295 5.57 -9.73 3.80
N VAL A 296 6.30 -8.71 3.35
CA VAL A 296 7.14 -7.85 4.18
C VAL A 296 6.92 -6.36 3.87
N THR A 297 7.29 -5.46 4.78
CA THR A 297 7.13 -4.01 4.56
C THR A 297 8.15 -3.47 3.57
N ARG A 298 9.37 -3.99 3.53
CA ARG A 298 10.38 -3.58 2.54
C ARG A 298 11.44 -4.65 2.32
N SER A 299 12.18 -4.47 1.23
CA SER A 299 13.42 -5.18 0.98
C SER A 299 14.45 -4.16 0.51
N ASP A 300 15.66 -4.22 1.05
CA ASP A 300 16.81 -3.59 0.42
C ASP A 300 17.10 -4.29 -0.93
N CYS A 301 17.94 -3.70 -1.78
CA CYS A 301 18.30 -4.40 -3.02
C CYS A 301 19.64 -4.01 -3.62
N THR A 302 20.19 -4.94 -4.40
CA THR A 302 21.40 -4.75 -5.20
C THR A 302 21.04 -4.78 -6.69
N GLN A 303 21.64 -3.87 -7.45
CA GLN A 303 21.67 -3.90 -8.91
C GLN A 303 23.09 -4.24 -9.39
N VAL A 304 23.17 -4.82 -10.58
CA VAL A 304 24.44 -5.00 -11.29
C VAL A 304 24.64 -3.84 -12.25
N ASP A 305 25.81 -3.22 -12.21
CA ASP A 305 26.26 -2.26 -13.20
C ASP A 305 27.35 -2.94 -14.03
N VAL A 306 27.01 -3.24 -15.29
CA VAL A 306 27.86 -4.03 -16.17
C VAL A 306 28.52 -3.12 -17.19
N THR A 307 29.83 -3.25 -17.30
CA THR A 307 30.61 -2.70 -18.41
C THR A 307 31.22 -3.84 -19.18
N GLU A 308 31.03 -3.87 -20.48
CA GLU A 308 31.49 -4.96 -21.33
C GLU A 308 31.72 -4.49 -22.76
N THR A 309 32.60 -5.18 -23.48
CA THR A 309 32.87 -4.89 -24.88
C THR A 309 32.61 -6.12 -25.73
N PHE A 310 31.73 -5.98 -26.72
CA PHE A 310 31.50 -7.01 -27.73
C PHE A 310 32.28 -6.67 -28.99
N THR A 311 33.11 -7.60 -29.43
CA THR A 311 33.86 -7.48 -30.68
C THR A 311 33.21 -8.37 -31.74
N PHE A 312 32.63 -7.73 -32.75
CA PHE A 312 32.10 -8.38 -33.94
C PHE A 312 33.17 -8.40 -35.02
N VAL A 313 33.50 -9.58 -35.52
CA VAL A 313 34.40 -9.75 -36.66
C VAL A 313 33.60 -10.39 -37.79
N TYR A 314 33.55 -9.73 -38.93
CA TYR A 314 33.02 -10.29 -40.17
C TYR A 314 34.16 -10.73 -41.07
N ASP A 315 34.16 -12.00 -41.47
CA ASP A 315 35.05 -12.53 -42.50
C ASP A 315 34.23 -13.02 -43.71
N PRO A 316 34.53 -12.59 -44.95
CA PRO A 316 33.74 -12.97 -46.13
C PRO A 316 33.69 -14.48 -46.42
N SER A 317 34.60 -15.28 -45.85
CA SER A 317 34.65 -16.73 -46.00
C SER A 317 34.04 -17.50 -44.83
N ALA A 318 33.97 -16.90 -43.64
CA ALA A 318 33.50 -17.55 -42.41
C ALA A 318 32.24 -16.94 -41.78
N GLY A 319 31.81 -15.75 -42.22
CA GLY A 319 30.68 -15.01 -41.65
C GLY A 319 31.05 -14.22 -40.39
N PHE A 320 30.05 -13.94 -39.54
CA PHE A 320 30.24 -13.26 -38.27
C PHE A 320 30.79 -14.18 -37.18
N SER A 321 31.74 -13.67 -36.41
CA SER A 321 32.14 -14.20 -35.11
C SER A 321 32.10 -13.08 -34.06
N VAL A 322 31.57 -13.38 -32.88
CA VAL A 322 31.41 -12.42 -31.78
C VAL A 322 32.16 -12.91 -30.57
N ALA A 323 32.87 -12.01 -29.90
CA ALA A 323 33.54 -12.27 -28.63
C ALA A 323 33.17 -11.19 -27.61
N ALA A 324 32.80 -11.59 -26.40
CA ALA A 324 32.70 -10.68 -25.26
C ALA A 324 34.09 -10.57 -24.60
N SER A 325 34.56 -9.36 -24.35
CA SER A 325 35.78 -9.08 -23.59
C SER A 325 35.54 -7.98 -22.56
N ASP A 326 36.46 -7.88 -21.60
CA ASP A 326 36.49 -6.78 -20.63
C ASP A 326 35.18 -6.65 -19.82
N VAL A 327 34.56 -7.78 -19.49
CA VAL A 327 33.37 -7.83 -18.61
C VAL A 327 33.79 -7.42 -17.20
N ASN A 328 33.23 -6.33 -16.70
CA ASN A 328 33.34 -5.88 -15.32
C ASN A 328 31.94 -5.62 -14.77
N ILE A 329 31.64 -6.28 -13.65
CA ILE A 329 30.34 -6.30 -13.00
C ILE A 329 30.51 -5.70 -11.62
N ASP A 330 29.95 -4.51 -11.43
CA ASP A 330 29.91 -3.84 -10.14
C ASP A 330 28.57 -4.14 -9.44
N PHE A 331 28.62 -4.47 -8.16
CA PHE A 331 27.43 -4.69 -7.33
C PHE A 331 27.14 -3.45 -6.50
N ASN A 332 26.06 -2.75 -6.82
CA ASN A 332 25.70 -1.49 -6.17
C ASN A 332 24.31 -1.56 -5.55
N SER A 333 24.08 -0.81 -4.48
CA SER A 333 22.71 -0.61 -3.99
C SER A 333 21.85 -0.04 -5.11
N CYS A 334 20.64 -0.57 -5.26
CA CYS A 334 19.72 -0.13 -6.31
C CYS A 334 19.46 1.38 -6.26
N GLN A 335 19.38 1.99 -7.43
CA GLN A 335 18.88 3.35 -7.57
C GLN A 335 17.37 3.30 -7.85
N GLY A 336 16.53 3.47 -6.84
CA GLY A 336 15.08 3.42 -7.01
C GLY A 336 14.46 4.78 -7.31
N LEU A 337 13.22 4.79 -7.78
CA LEU A 337 12.49 6.02 -8.06
C LEU A 337 12.16 6.78 -6.76
N GLY A 338 12.94 7.82 -6.46
CA GLY A 338 12.77 8.65 -5.27
C GLY A 338 13.26 8.02 -3.96
N LYS A 339 13.73 6.76 -3.99
CA LYS A 339 14.25 6.04 -2.82
C LYS A 339 15.29 5.01 -3.26
N ASN A 340 16.53 5.20 -2.85
CA ASN A 340 17.62 4.25 -3.12
C ASN A 340 17.62 3.09 -2.12
N ASN A 341 18.24 1.98 -2.52
CA ASN A 341 18.31 0.74 -1.74
C ASN A 341 16.93 0.25 -1.29
N ASP A 342 15.97 0.21 -2.21
CA ASP A 342 14.60 -0.22 -1.96
C ASP A 342 14.06 -0.95 -3.19
N LEU A 343 13.74 -2.24 -3.04
CA LEU A 343 13.36 -3.12 -4.16
C LEU A 343 12.09 -2.64 -4.85
N SER A 344 11.08 -2.19 -4.10
CA SER A 344 9.84 -1.65 -4.67
C SER A 344 10.10 -0.39 -5.49
N ALA A 345 10.93 0.52 -5.00
CA ALA A 345 11.31 1.73 -5.71
C ALA A 345 12.18 1.43 -6.94
N TYR A 346 13.02 0.40 -6.88
CA TYR A 346 13.83 -0.06 -8.01
C TYR A 346 12.96 -0.64 -9.12
N VAL A 347 12.03 -1.55 -8.80
CA VAL A 347 11.06 -2.08 -9.77
C VAL A 347 10.19 -0.97 -10.36
N ALA A 348 9.85 0.05 -9.58
CA ALA A 348 9.17 1.24 -10.11
C ALA A 348 10.01 2.00 -11.15
N ARG A 349 11.34 2.08 -10.97
CA ARG A 349 12.24 2.65 -11.99
C ARG A 349 12.26 1.76 -13.24
N LEU A 350 12.45 0.45 -13.09
CA LEU A 350 12.46 -0.49 -14.22
C LEU A 350 11.18 -0.42 -15.04
N GLU A 351 10.03 -0.20 -14.41
CA GLU A 351 8.76 -0.02 -15.12
C GLU A 351 8.74 1.27 -15.95
N THR A 352 9.25 2.38 -15.39
CA THR A 352 9.36 3.65 -16.16
C THR A 352 10.35 3.56 -17.31
N GLU A 353 11.34 2.66 -17.21
CA GLU A 353 12.31 2.34 -18.26
C GLU A 353 11.78 1.33 -19.28
N GLY A 354 10.58 0.77 -19.05
CA GLY A 354 9.98 -0.25 -19.92
C GLY A 354 10.62 -1.64 -19.81
N LYS A 355 11.46 -1.86 -18.80
CA LYS A 355 12.13 -3.14 -18.53
C LYS A 355 11.19 -4.16 -17.88
N VAL A 356 10.23 -3.70 -17.08
CA VAL A 356 9.14 -4.52 -16.53
C VAL A 356 7.78 -3.88 -16.82
N THR A 357 6.71 -4.66 -16.73
CA THR A 357 5.35 -4.18 -16.96
C THR A 357 4.74 -3.55 -15.71
N LEU A 358 3.72 -2.70 -15.91
CA LEU A 358 2.91 -2.16 -14.81
C LEU A 358 2.23 -3.28 -13.98
N ALA A 359 1.85 -4.39 -14.61
CA ALA A 359 1.24 -5.53 -13.92
C ALA A 359 2.23 -6.17 -12.95
N GLN A 360 3.48 -6.39 -13.37
CA GLN A 360 4.56 -6.94 -12.52
C GLN A 360 4.85 -6.02 -11.34
N LYS A 361 4.99 -4.71 -11.58
CA LYS A 361 5.15 -3.72 -10.51
C LYS A 361 4.00 -3.74 -9.51
N ASN A 362 2.76 -3.87 -9.99
CA ASN A 362 1.58 -3.89 -9.12
C ASN A 362 1.45 -5.21 -8.35
N ALA A 363 1.82 -6.35 -8.94
CA ALA A 363 1.87 -7.64 -8.28
C ALA A 363 2.86 -7.61 -7.11
N LEU A 364 4.03 -6.99 -7.29
CA LEU A 364 5.04 -6.87 -6.24
C LEU A 364 4.52 -6.19 -4.97
N LYS A 365 3.62 -5.21 -5.09
CA LYS A 365 3.02 -4.50 -3.95
C LYS A 365 2.16 -5.38 -3.03
N TYR A 366 1.81 -6.59 -3.47
CA TYR A 366 1.15 -7.56 -2.60
C TYR A 366 2.15 -8.28 -1.68
N HIS A 367 3.43 -8.24 -1.99
CA HIS A 367 4.51 -8.90 -1.24
C HIS A 367 5.39 -7.89 -0.50
N LEU A 368 5.70 -6.75 -1.13
CA LEU A 368 6.40 -5.62 -0.52
C LEU A 368 5.39 -4.50 -0.26
N VAL A 369 4.82 -4.48 0.94
CA VAL A 369 3.62 -3.68 1.22
C VAL A 369 3.90 -2.25 1.67
N GLU A 370 5.16 -1.87 1.84
CA GLU A 370 5.62 -0.60 2.43
C GLU A 370 5.36 -0.51 3.95
N SER A 371 6.06 0.42 4.61
CA SER A 371 5.96 0.60 6.06
C SER A 371 4.53 0.92 6.50
N LYS A 372 4.13 0.39 7.66
CA LYS A 372 2.79 0.54 8.27
C LYS A 372 1.64 -0.18 7.57
N ASN A 373 1.90 -0.89 6.48
CA ASN A 373 0.86 -1.62 5.74
C ASN A 373 0.74 -3.09 6.11
N CYS A 374 1.51 -3.61 7.08
CA CYS A 374 1.35 -4.98 7.55
C CYS A 374 -0.06 -5.32 8.06
N PRO A 375 -0.72 -4.47 8.88
CA PRO A 375 -2.10 -4.75 9.30
C PRO A 375 -3.03 -4.98 8.10
N LYS A 376 -2.93 -4.13 7.07
CA LYS A 376 -3.67 -4.25 5.81
C LYS A 376 -3.33 -5.55 5.06
N ALA A 377 -2.06 -5.87 4.97
CA ALA A 377 -1.59 -7.07 4.28
C ALA A 377 -2.13 -8.34 4.95
N ILE A 378 -2.09 -8.37 6.29
CA ILE A 378 -2.64 -9.44 7.12
C ILE A 378 -4.13 -9.62 6.86
N GLU A 379 -4.94 -8.55 6.93
CA GLU A 379 -6.38 -8.67 6.70
C GLU A 379 -6.70 -9.15 5.28
N ARG A 380 -6.00 -8.64 4.27
CA ARG A 380 -6.14 -9.11 2.87
C ARG A 380 -5.79 -10.59 2.74
N ASN A 381 -4.72 -11.04 3.39
CA ASN A 381 -4.27 -12.42 3.32
C ASN A 381 -5.23 -13.36 4.07
N LEU A 382 -5.74 -12.96 5.23
CA LEU A 382 -6.80 -13.68 5.95
C LEU A 382 -8.08 -13.78 5.11
N ALA A 383 -8.51 -12.67 4.50
CA ALA A 383 -9.67 -12.63 3.62
C ALA A 383 -9.51 -13.57 2.40
N SER A 384 -8.30 -13.69 1.85
CA SER A 384 -8.01 -14.62 0.74
C SER A 384 -8.23 -16.10 1.11
N LYS A 385 -8.17 -16.43 2.42
CA LYS A 385 -8.47 -17.76 2.96
C LYS A 385 -9.91 -17.89 3.48
N GLY A 386 -10.75 -16.90 3.24
CA GLY A 386 -12.13 -16.85 3.77
C GLY A 386 -12.17 -16.65 5.29
N ILE A 387 -11.09 -16.15 5.88
CA ILE A 387 -10.99 -15.88 7.31
C ILE A 387 -11.23 -14.38 7.52
N ALA A 388 -12.28 -14.03 8.24
CA ALA A 388 -12.50 -12.68 8.72
C ALA A 388 -12.22 -12.65 10.23
N ARG A 389 -11.48 -11.64 10.69
CA ARG A 389 -11.42 -11.38 12.12
C ARG A 389 -12.79 -10.92 12.60
N GLY A 390 -13.21 -11.40 13.76
CA GLY A 390 -14.44 -10.91 14.39
C GLY A 390 -14.37 -9.40 14.55
N PHE A 391 -15.50 -8.73 14.32
CA PHE A 391 -15.57 -7.27 14.39
C PHE A 391 -15.09 -6.78 15.76
N ASN A 392 -14.10 -5.89 15.77
CA ASN A 392 -13.60 -5.21 16.97
C ASN A 392 -13.60 -3.71 16.68
N ASP A 393 -14.40 -2.93 17.41
CA ASP A 393 -14.48 -1.48 17.25
C ASP A 393 -13.12 -0.77 17.30
N ASN A 394 -12.15 -1.35 18.02
CA ASN A 394 -10.80 -0.77 18.13
C ASN A 394 -9.86 -1.15 16.98
N ALA A 395 -10.30 -2.01 16.05
CA ALA A 395 -9.50 -2.48 14.92
C ALA A 395 -9.69 -1.64 13.64
N TYR A 396 -10.61 -0.67 13.66
CA TYR A 396 -10.92 0.18 12.50
C TYR A 396 -10.66 1.67 12.81
N GLU A 397 -9.88 2.32 11.95
CA GLU A 397 -9.58 3.75 12.01
C GLU A 397 -10.85 4.59 11.78
N GLU A 398 -11.66 4.18 10.80
CA GLU A 398 -12.91 4.84 10.45
C GLU A 398 -14.09 3.95 10.81
N THR A 399 -15.04 4.49 11.58
CA THR A 399 -16.29 3.81 11.92
C THR A 399 -17.48 4.70 11.64
N TYR A 400 -18.58 4.10 11.20
CA TYR A 400 -19.84 4.80 10.97
C TYR A 400 -21.02 3.93 11.38
N THR A 401 -21.80 4.43 12.33
CA THR A 401 -23.06 3.81 12.74
C THR A 401 -24.21 4.45 11.98
N PHE A 402 -24.95 3.64 11.24
CA PHE A 402 -26.14 4.06 10.53
C PHE A 402 -27.29 4.36 11.52
N PRO A 403 -28.25 5.22 11.13
CA PRO A 403 -29.49 5.35 11.90
C PRO A 403 -30.14 3.97 12.09
N PRO A 404 -30.70 3.65 13.28
CA PRO A 404 -31.39 2.39 13.48
C PRO A 404 -32.53 2.21 12.46
N THR A 405 -32.75 0.97 12.02
CA THR A 405 -33.84 0.69 11.07
C THR A 405 -35.21 0.97 11.68
N ASP A 406 -36.12 1.55 10.90
CA ASP A 406 -37.48 1.86 11.38
C ASP A 406 -38.52 0.78 11.05
N THR A 407 -38.12 -0.27 10.33
CA THR A 407 -38.99 -1.36 9.86
C THR A 407 -38.38 -2.73 10.15
N ASP A 408 -39.21 -3.77 10.12
CA ASP A 408 -38.83 -5.19 10.27
C ASP A 408 -38.32 -5.83 8.95
N GLN A 409 -38.18 -5.00 7.91
CA GLN A 409 -37.63 -5.40 6.62
C GLN A 409 -36.66 -4.36 6.08
N ILE A 410 -35.50 -4.84 5.64
CA ILE A 410 -34.51 -4.08 4.89
C ILE A 410 -33.83 -5.03 3.90
N VAL A 411 -33.72 -4.59 2.64
CA VAL A 411 -32.92 -5.27 1.61
C VAL A 411 -31.72 -4.39 1.36
N HIS A 412 -30.58 -4.77 1.93
CA HIS A 412 -29.36 -3.99 1.87
C HIS A 412 -28.12 -4.81 1.55
N GLY A 413 -27.05 -4.13 1.18
CA GLY A 413 -25.68 -4.59 1.31
C GLY A 413 -24.81 -3.41 1.74
N LEU A 414 -23.61 -3.67 2.25
CA LEU A 414 -22.66 -2.61 2.56
C LEU A 414 -21.42 -2.81 1.70
N CYS A 415 -20.76 -1.73 1.34
CA CYS A 415 -19.57 -1.80 0.51
C CYS A 415 -18.63 -0.64 0.85
N VAL A 416 -17.32 -0.85 0.75
CA VAL A 416 -16.32 0.18 1.04
C VAL A 416 -15.26 0.23 -0.05
N LEU A 417 -15.08 1.40 -0.64
CA LEU A 417 -14.01 1.72 -1.60
C LEU A 417 -12.85 2.40 -0.89
N GLY A 418 -11.64 2.23 -1.43
CA GLY A 418 -10.44 2.85 -0.86
C GLY A 418 -10.05 2.26 0.49
N ALA A 419 -10.66 1.15 0.91
CA ALA A 419 -10.40 0.49 2.17
C ALA A 419 -9.49 -0.73 2.01
N SER A 420 -8.59 -0.90 2.97
CA SER A 420 -7.69 -2.05 3.12
C SER A 420 -8.38 -3.24 3.78
N SER A 421 -9.30 -2.95 4.69
CA SER A 421 -10.16 -3.89 5.39
C SER A 421 -11.46 -3.20 5.73
N ALA A 422 -12.54 -3.97 5.78
CA ALA A 422 -13.84 -3.49 6.21
C ALA A 422 -14.58 -4.61 6.94
N GLY A 423 -15.44 -4.23 7.88
CA GLY A 423 -16.32 -5.13 8.60
C GLY A 423 -17.58 -4.39 9.02
N ALA A 424 -18.62 -5.15 9.34
CA ALA A 424 -19.84 -4.57 9.90
C ALA A 424 -20.45 -5.49 10.95
N PHE A 425 -21.19 -4.90 11.87
CA PHE A 425 -21.86 -5.59 12.95
C PHE A 425 -23.12 -4.84 13.40
N SER A 426 -23.88 -5.49 14.27
CA SER A 426 -25.03 -4.91 14.97
C SER A 426 -24.96 -5.26 16.45
N ASP A 427 -25.14 -4.29 17.34
CA ASP A 427 -25.24 -4.53 18.79
C ASP A 427 -26.64 -4.96 19.21
N THR A 428 -27.66 -4.69 18.40
CA THR A 428 -29.06 -4.98 18.71
C THR A 428 -29.60 -6.20 17.98
N ASN A 429 -28.90 -6.70 16.96
CA ASN A 429 -29.28 -7.88 16.18
C ASN A 429 -28.08 -8.79 15.91
N PHE A 430 -27.72 -9.60 16.90
CA PHE A 430 -26.54 -10.47 16.87
C PHE A 430 -26.59 -11.56 15.79
N ASP A 431 -27.76 -11.88 15.24
CA ASP A 431 -27.89 -12.86 14.15
C ASP A 431 -27.62 -12.26 12.75
N LEU A 432 -27.46 -10.94 12.67
CA LEU A 432 -27.11 -10.24 11.44
C LEU A 432 -25.58 -10.17 11.32
N GLU A 433 -25.03 -11.12 10.57
CA GLU A 433 -23.61 -11.23 10.31
C GLU A 433 -23.29 -10.69 8.91
N TYR A 434 -22.03 -10.30 8.71
CA TYR A 434 -21.53 -9.81 7.43
C TYR A 434 -20.30 -10.60 7.02
N ARG A 435 -20.33 -11.19 5.82
CA ARG A 435 -19.17 -11.84 5.22
C ARG A 435 -18.45 -10.86 4.30
N VAL A 436 -17.13 -10.76 4.45
CA VAL A 436 -16.29 -9.93 3.59
C VAL A 436 -16.14 -10.60 2.23
N VAL A 437 -16.43 -9.87 1.15
CA VAL A 437 -16.29 -10.28 -0.24
C VAL A 437 -15.46 -9.21 -0.96
N PRO A 438 -14.21 -9.53 -1.35
CA PRO A 438 -13.37 -8.58 -2.08
C PRO A 438 -13.87 -8.40 -3.52
N ASP A 439 -13.51 -7.27 -4.14
CA ASP A 439 -13.71 -6.99 -5.56
C ASP A 439 -15.20 -7.07 -6.00
N PHE A 440 -16.02 -6.18 -5.46
CA PHE A 440 -17.44 -6.09 -5.78
C PHE A 440 -17.67 -5.74 -7.25
N ARG A 441 -18.32 -6.64 -7.98
CA ARG A 441 -18.60 -6.52 -9.43
C ARG A 441 -19.75 -7.42 -9.84
N ASP A 442 -20.13 -7.37 -11.11
CA ASP A 442 -21.15 -8.25 -11.69
C ASP A 442 -20.90 -9.74 -11.38
N GLY A 443 -21.96 -10.46 -11.02
CA GLY A 443 -21.94 -11.86 -10.63
C GLY A 443 -21.65 -12.11 -9.14
N VAL A 444 -21.34 -11.08 -8.35
CA VAL A 444 -21.17 -11.24 -6.89
C VAL A 444 -22.50 -11.56 -6.22
N LYS A 445 -22.49 -12.58 -5.35
CA LYS A 445 -23.63 -12.96 -4.49
C LYS A 445 -23.90 -11.89 -3.44
N LEU A 446 -25.14 -11.45 -3.31
CA LEU A 446 -25.51 -10.33 -2.42
C LEU A 446 -25.91 -10.73 -1.01
N TRP A 447 -26.42 -11.95 -0.79
CA TRP A 447 -26.89 -12.37 0.53
C TRP A 447 -26.61 -13.83 0.77
N SER A 448 -26.20 -14.21 1.97
CA SER A 448 -25.85 -15.62 2.22
C SER A 448 -27.05 -16.56 2.19
N ASP A 449 -28.24 -16.08 2.58
CA ASP A 449 -29.45 -16.89 2.63
C ASP A 449 -30.18 -17.02 1.27
N ARG A 450 -29.69 -16.41 0.19
CA ARG A 450 -30.33 -16.45 -1.15
C ARG A 450 -29.31 -16.42 -2.28
N ASP A 451 -29.67 -16.98 -3.43
CA ASP A 451 -28.76 -17.05 -4.58
C ASP A 451 -28.93 -15.88 -5.56
N TYR A 452 -29.16 -14.67 -5.05
CA TYR A 452 -29.19 -13.47 -5.89
C TYR A 452 -27.77 -12.97 -6.15
N VAL A 453 -27.49 -12.63 -7.40
CA VAL A 453 -26.26 -11.97 -7.83
C VAL A 453 -26.54 -10.55 -8.30
N VAL A 454 -25.53 -9.69 -8.23
CA VAL A 454 -25.61 -8.33 -8.75
C VAL A 454 -25.26 -8.27 -10.24
N GLU A 455 -25.93 -7.40 -11.00
CA GLU A 455 -25.65 -7.14 -12.41
C GLU A 455 -25.80 -5.65 -12.74
N GLY A 456 -25.04 -5.18 -13.73
CA GLY A 456 -25.10 -3.80 -14.20
C GLY A 456 -24.33 -2.82 -13.32
N ILE A 457 -23.28 -3.29 -12.62
CA ILE A 457 -22.35 -2.44 -11.87
C ILE A 457 -21.46 -1.65 -12.83
N ILE A 458 -21.46 -0.33 -12.68
CA ILE A 458 -20.68 0.58 -13.51
C ILE A 458 -20.04 1.65 -12.62
N GLY A 459 -18.73 1.56 -12.44
CA GLY A 459 -17.90 2.56 -11.80
C GLY A 459 -18.00 2.60 -10.27
N ALA A 460 -17.14 3.45 -9.69
CA ALA A 460 -17.00 3.62 -8.25
C ALA A 460 -18.30 4.08 -7.57
N ASP A 461 -19.17 4.83 -8.26
CA ASP A 461 -20.45 5.25 -7.67
C ASP A 461 -21.33 4.05 -7.31
N MET A 462 -21.21 2.92 -8.02
CA MET A 462 -21.90 1.65 -7.72
C MET A 462 -21.06 0.68 -6.86
N CYS A 463 -19.97 1.19 -6.28
CA CYS A 463 -19.00 0.43 -5.48
C CYS A 463 -18.21 -0.64 -6.25
N GLU A 464 -18.03 -0.47 -7.57
CA GLU A 464 -17.21 -1.39 -8.37
C GLU A 464 -15.77 -1.48 -7.83
N GLY A 465 -15.28 -2.72 -7.62
CA GLY A 465 -13.95 -3.01 -7.08
C GLY A 465 -13.81 -2.82 -5.57
N GLY A 466 -14.88 -2.44 -4.86
CA GLY A 466 -14.87 -2.25 -3.40
C GLY A 466 -14.90 -3.55 -2.61
N ILE A 467 -14.67 -3.44 -1.29
CA ILE A 467 -14.90 -4.54 -0.34
C ILE A 467 -16.39 -4.58 -0.02
N TYR A 468 -17.08 -5.62 -0.47
CA TYR A 468 -18.49 -5.85 -0.17
C TYR A 468 -18.63 -6.61 1.14
N LEU A 469 -19.59 -6.20 1.97
CA LEU A 469 -19.97 -6.87 3.21
C LEU A 469 -21.34 -7.52 2.97
N GLU A 470 -21.29 -8.80 2.61
CA GLU A 470 -22.45 -9.63 2.28
C GLU A 470 -23.24 -9.95 3.55
N PRO A 471 -24.48 -9.46 3.69
CA PRO A 471 -25.28 -9.76 4.88
C PRO A 471 -25.74 -11.22 4.90
N SER A 472 -25.85 -11.78 6.10
CA SER A 472 -26.37 -13.14 6.31
C SER A 472 -27.84 -13.30 5.92
N ARG A 473 -28.59 -12.18 5.85
CA ARG A 473 -30.04 -12.14 5.61
C ARG A 473 -30.40 -11.16 4.47
N HIS A 474 -31.24 -11.62 3.54
CA HIS A 474 -31.71 -10.79 2.43
C HIS A 474 -32.75 -9.72 2.83
N LYS A 475 -33.70 -10.01 3.73
CA LYS A 475 -34.81 -9.05 3.98
C LYS A 475 -35.32 -8.90 5.39
N THR A 476 -35.26 -9.95 6.21
CA THR A 476 -35.91 -9.94 7.53
C THR A 476 -34.91 -9.48 8.58
N ILE A 477 -35.25 -8.41 9.28
CA ILE A 477 -34.44 -7.79 10.32
C ILE A 477 -35.35 -7.40 11.50
N ASP A 478 -34.78 -7.23 12.68
CA ASP A 478 -35.53 -6.67 13.79
C ASP A 478 -35.70 -5.16 13.62
N ARG A 479 -36.81 -4.62 14.11
CA ARG A 479 -37.02 -3.18 14.10
C ARG A 479 -36.04 -2.53 15.08
N TYR A 480 -35.53 -1.35 14.72
CA TYR A 480 -34.51 -0.61 15.48
C TYR A 480 -33.15 -1.31 15.51
N THR A 481 -32.88 -2.19 14.53
CA THR A 481 -31.55 -2.75 14.36
C THR A 481 -30.57 -1.64 13.98
N ASP A 482 -29.55 -1.46 14.79
CA ASP A 482 -28.36 -0.66 14.51
C ASP A 482 -27.39 -1.44 13.63
N ILE A 483 -26.69 -0.75 12.74
CA ILE A 483 -25.65 -1.35 11.92
C ILE A 483 -24.47 -0.37 11.96
N THR A 484 -23.31 -0.88 12.32
CA THR A 484 -22.07 -0.13 12.32
C THR A 484 -21.12 -0.77 11.33
N ILE A 485 -20.50 0.05 10.50
CA ILE A 485 -19.40 -0.36 9.63
C ILE A 485 -18.09 0.22 10.16
N GLY A 486 -17.04 -0.57 10.08
CA GLY A 486 -15.67 -0.16 10.35
C GLY A 486 -14.81 -0.45 9.13
N ALA A 487 -13.88 0.43 8.80
CA ALA A 487 -12.93 0.22 7.74
C ALA A 487 -11.62 0.98 7.99
N ASN A 488 -10.54 0.46 7.42
CA ASN A 488 -9.22 1.08 7.44
C ASN A 488 -8.89 1.58 6.04
N SER A 489 -8.35 2.78 5.90
CA SER A 489 -7.99 3.31 4.58
C SER A 489 -6.82 2.54 3.94
N ILE A 490 -6.75 2.55 2.61
CA ILE A 490 -5.63 2.00 1.84
C ILE A 490 -4.34 2.79 2.03
N ASP A 491 -4.45 4.10 2.24
CA ASP A 491 -3.35 5.09 2.24
C ASP A 491 -3.37 6.00 3.49
N GLY A 492 -4.16 5.67 4.50
CA GLY A 492 -4.42 6.53 5.66
C GLY A 492 -5.21 7.81 5.32
N GLY A 493 -5.76 7.89 4.10
CA GLY A 493 -6.59 8.97 3.58
C GLY A 493 -8.08 8.67 3.72
N TYR A 494 -8.80 8.71 2.59
CA TYR A 494 -10.25 8.60 2.57
C TYR A 494 -10.75 7.24 2.11
N ILE A 495 -11.72 6.69 2.83
CA ILE A 495 -12.57 5.60 2.35
C ILE A 495 -13.89 6.16 1.82
N THR A 496 -14.53 5.46 0.89
CA THR A 496 -15.93 5.73 0.52
C THR A 496 -16.79 4.55 0.92
N MET A 497 -17.58 4.75 1.97
CA MET A 497 -18.54 3.79 2.48
C MET A 497 -19.86 3.95 1.73
N CYS A 498 -20.39 2.85 1.22
CA CYS A 498 -21.64 2.77 0.48
C CYS A 498 -22.62 1.80 1.14
N VAL A 499 -23.90 2.20 1.20
CA VAL A 499 -25.01 1.28 1.46
C VAL A 499 -25.74 1.03 0.15
N LEU A 500 -25.89 -0.23 -0.22
CA LEU A 500 -26.70 -0.64 -1.34
C LEU A 500 -28.11 -0.91 -0.80
N LEU A 501 -29.13 -0.21 -1.30
CA LEU A 501 -30.52 -0.33 -0.85
C LEU A 501 -31.46 -0.64 -2.00
N SER A 502 -32.40 -1.56 -1.76
CA SER A 502 -33.48 -1.85 -2.71
C SER A 502 -34.27 -0.60 -3.08
N THR A 503 -34.69 -0.49 -4.34
CA THR A 503 -35.51 0.63 -4.83
C THR A 503 -37.00 0.52 -4.48
N ASP A 504 -37.40 -0.58 -3.85
CA ASP A 504 -38.74 -0.74 -3.33
C ASP A 504 -38.88 -0.24 -1.88
N LYS A 505 -40.01 -0.55 -1.22
CA LYS A 505 -40.30 -0.04 0.14
C LYS A 505 -39.43 -0.63 1.26
N ARG A 506 -38.56 -1.61 0.99
CA ARG A 506 -37.78 -2.36 1.99
C ARG A 506 -36.42 -1.72 2.24
N THR A 507 -36.42 -0.46 2.64
CA THR A 507 -35.20 0.36 2.81
C THR A 507 -34.79 0.56 4.26
N GLY A 508 -35.53 0.01 5.24
CA GLY A 508 -35.32 0.36 6.65
C GLY A 508 -35.67 1.81 6.99
N LYS A 509 -36.26 2.57 6.05
CA LYS A 509 -36.41 4.04 6.01
C LYS A 509 -35.11 4.84 5.83
N TRP A 510 -33.99 4.18 5.60
CA TRP A 510 -32.70 4.84 5.37
C TRP A 510 -32.68 5.74 4.13
N ASP A 511 -33.45 5.40 3.11
CA ASP A 511 -33.68 6.20 1.90
C ASP A 511 -34.12 7.65 2.20
N LYS A 512 -34.80 7.86 3.34
CA LYS A 512 -35.24 9.20 3.78
C LYS A 512 -34.17 9.98 4.54
N HIS A 513 -33.17 9.31 5.09
CA HIS A 513 -32.12 9.92 5.93
C HIS A 513 -30.88 10.31 5.14
N PHE A 514 -30.55 9.59 4.08
CA PHE A 514 -29.29 9.77 3.34
C PHE A 514 -29.21 11.07 2.51
N PRO A 515 -30.26 11.53 1.82
CA PRO A 515 -30.20 12.78 1.04
C PRO A 515 -29.84 14.02 1.87
N SER A 516 -30.15 14.04 3.17
CA SER A 516 -29.81 15.14 4.08
C SER A 516 -28.44 15.01 4.76
N ASN A 517 -27.70 13.92 4.54
CA ASN A 517 -26.50 13.56 5.30
C ASN A 517 -25.21 13.43 4.45
N ARG A 518 -25.13 14.18 3.35
CA ARG A 518 -23.98 14.20 2.41
C ARG A 518 -23.68 12.84 1.76
N PHE A 519 -24.70 12.01 1.56
CA PHE A 519 -24.57 10.82 0.74
C PHE A 519 -24.77 11.17 -0.74
N THR A 520 -23.92 10.66 -1.62
CA THR A 520 -24.16 10.61 -3.06
C THR A 520 -25.00 9.37 -3.40
N VAL A 521 -25.77 9.45 -4.47
CA VAL A 521 -26.67 8.35 -4.89
C VAL A 521 -26.34 7.98 -6.32
N SER A 522 -26.15 6.69 -6.59
CA SER A 522 -25.91 6.19 -7.95
C SER A 522 -27.19 6.08 -8.78
N GLU A 523 -26.99 5.79 -10.07
CA GLU A 523 -28.04 5.23 -10.91
C GLU A 523 -28.48 3.84 -10.39
N GLU A 524 -29.64 3.39 -10.85
CA GLU A 524 -30.19 2.09 -10.43
C GLU A 524 -29.50 0.94 -11.17
N PHE A 525 -29.05 -0.06 -10.42
CA PHE A 525 -28.55 -1.34 -10.92
C PHE A 525 -29.43 -2.48 -10.37
N VAL A 526 -29.22 -3.72 -10.81
CA VAL A 526 -30.16 -4.81 -10.54
C VAL A 526 -29.51 -5.97 -9.80
N PHE A 527 -30.35 -6.75 -9.14
CA PHE A 527 -30.00 -8.07 -8.65
C PHE A 527 -30.94 -9.10 -9.23
N THR A 528 -30.39 -10.24 -9.65
CA THR A 528 -31.09 -11.28 -10.40
C THR A 528 -30.93 -12.62 -9.72
N SER A 529 -31.92 -13.48 -9.95
CA SER A 529 -31.90 -14.92 -9.66
C SER A 529 -32.74 -15.60 -10.73
N ASP A 530 -32.72 -16.93 -10.76
CA ASP A 530 -33.57 -17.73 -11.66
C ASP A 530 -35.08 -17.43 -11.53
N LYS A 531 -35.51 -16.80 -10.42
CA LYS A 531 -36.93 -16.62 -10.08
C LYS A 531 -37.40 -15.17 -10.06
N ALA A 532 -36.50 -14.20 -9.94
CA ALA A 532 -36.87 -12.80 -9.74
C ALA A 532 -35.71 -11.84 -10.00
N THR A 533 -36.08 -10.62 -10.33
CA THR A 533 -35.19 -9.46 -10.48
C THR A 533 -35.70 -8.32 -9.59
N GLY A 534 -34.79 -7.55 -9.00
CA GLY A 534 -35.10 -6.33 -8.26
C GLY A 534 -34.06 -5.24 -8.55
N GLY A 535 -34.42 -3.98 -8.26
CA GLY A 535 -33.56 -2.82 -8.43
C GLY A 535 -32.90 -2.39 -7.12
N MET A 536 -31.72 -1.80 -7.21
CA MET A 536 -30.92 -1.32 -6.09
C MET A 536 -30.18 -0.03 -6.44
N ARG A 537 -29.92 0.80 -5.44
CA ARG A 537 -29.05 2.00 -5.55
C ARG A 537 -28.03 1.99 -4.43
N SER A 538 -26.84 2.48 -4.71
CA SER A 538 -25.84 2.77 -3.69
C SER A 538 -26.00 4.20 -3.18
N TYR A 539 -25.83 4.35 -1.87
CA TYR A 539 -25.78 5.59 -1.14
C TYR A 539 -24.39 5.67 -0.52
N CYS A 540 -23.52 6.53 -1.04
CA CYS A 540 -22.10 6.56 -0.70
C CYS A 540 -21.70 7.83 0.06
N LYS A 541 -20.77 7.71 1.01
CA LYS A 541 -20.21 8.80 1.80
C LYS A 541 -18.74 8.56 2.08
N THR A 542 -17.95 9.63 2.02
CA THR A 542 -16.50 9.59 2.27
C THR A 542 -16.18 9.80 3.75
N LEU A 543 -15.25 8.98 4.30
CA LEU A 543 -14.75 9.02 5.68
C LEU A 543 -13.20 9.04 5.71
N PRO A 544 -12.54 9.74 6.65
CA PRO A 544 -13.15 10.74 7.51
C PRO A 544 -13.76 11.84 6.62
N GLU A 545 -14.77 12.54 7.10
CA GLU A 545 -15.41 13.54 6.25
C GLU A 545 -14.36 14.54 5.76
N PRO A 546 -14.16 14.69 4.44
CA PRO A 546 -13.08 15.51 3.93
C PRO A 546 -13.21 16.92 4.52
N PRO A 547 -12.09 17.53 4.98
CA PRO A 547 -12.11 18.89 5.44
C PRO A 547 -12.63 19.72 4.28
N THR A 548 -13.71 20.44 4.51
CA THR A 548 -14.28 21.35 3.52
C THR A 548 -13.13 22.21 2.96
N PRO A 549 -12.90 22.22 1.63
CA PRO A 549 -11.70 22.84 1.08
C PRO A 549 -11.50 24.25 1.62
N ALA A 550 -10.32 24.52 2.18
CA ALA A 550 -9.92 25.87 2.53
C ALA A 550 -10.00 26.73 1.24
N PRO A 551 -10.66 27.89 1.26
CA PRO A 551 -10.78 28.72 0.06
C PRO A 551 -9.37 29.07 -0.45
N SER A 552 -9.15 28.89 -1.75
CA SER A 552 -7.89 29.13 -2.47
C SER A 552 -7.56 30.62 -2.66
N VAL A 553 -8.21 31.48 -1.87
CA VAL A 553 -7.90 32.89 -1.69
C VAL A 553 -7.82 33.06 -0.17
N PRO A 554 -6.78 33.70 0.40
CA PRO A 554 -6.71 33.93 1.83
C PRO A 554 -8.05 34.55 2.26
N PRO A 555 -8.77 33.98 3.24
CA PRO A 555 -9.96 34.63 3.71
C PRO A 555 -9.49 35.95 4.28
N THR A 556 -9.86 37.02 3.59
CA THR A 556 -10.13 38.24 4.34
C THR A 556 -11.29 37.78 5.23
N MET A 557 -11.03 37.51 6.51
CA MET A 557 -12.12 37.26 7.46
C MET A 557 -13.07 38.42 7.23
N SER A 558 -14.24 38.13 6.69
CA SER A 558 -15.36 39.01 6.97
C SER A 558 -15.44 38.98 8.50
N PRO A 559 -15.33 40.13 9.17
CA PRO A 559 -15.40 40.19 10.62
C PRO A 559 -16.61 39.36 11.07
N PRO A 560 -16.53 38.63 12.20
CA PRO A 560 -17.70 37.90 12.69
C PRO A 560 -18.90 38.84 12.73
N ASP A 561 -20.04 38.42 12.18
CA ASP A 561 -21.24 39.27 12.09
C ASP A 561 -21.63 39.76 13.49
N GLY A 562 -21.40 38.93 14.51
CA GLY A 562 -21.51 39.32 15.91
C GLY A 562 -20.54 38.56 16.82
N SER A 563 -20.17 39.19 17.92
CA SER A 563 -19.45 38.56 19.04
C SER A 563 -20.08 38.92 20.37
N TYR A 564 -19.94 38.04 21.37
CA TYR A 564 -20.43 38.29 22.72
C TYR A 564 -19.49 37.74 23.78
N ASP A 565 -19.14 38.59 24.75
CA ASP A 565 -18.41 38.19 25.95
C ASP A 565 -19.40 37.93 27.08
N PHE A 566 -19.46 36.69 27.56
CA PHE A 566 -20.29 36.34 28.70
C PHE A 566 -19.69 36.84 30.02
N PRO A 567 -20.52 37.06 31.05
CA PRO A 567 -20.05 37.39 32.39
C PRO A 567 -19.04 36.36 32.91
N PRO A 568 -18.01 36.76 33.66
CA PRO A 568 -17.06 35.81 34.24
C PRO A 568 -17.74 34.81 35.17
N VAL A 569 -17.35 33.54 35.09
CA VAL A 569 -17.90 32.47 35.94
C VAL A 569 -17.60 32.76 37.42
N ALA A 570 -18.64 32.98 38.24
CA ALA A 570 -18.47 33.41 39.63
C ALA A 570 -18.27 32.26 40.64
N THR A 571 -18.40 31.00 40.22
CA THR A 571 -18.29 29.80 41.08
C THR A 571 -17.16 28.87 40.66
N SER A 572 -16.71 28.00 41.55
CA SER A 572 -15.70 26.96 41.25
C SER A 572 -16.27 25.68 40.61
N GLN A 573 -17.59 25.65 40.42
CA GLN A 573 -18.30 24.64 39.64
C GLN A 573 -19.30 25.33 38.73
N PHE A 574 -19.23 25.03 37.43
CA PHE A 574 -20.10 25.62 36.42
C PHE A 574 -20.48 24.57 35.38
N VAL A 575 -21.78 24.34 35.22
CA VAL A 575 -22.38 23.38 34.31
C VAL A 575 -23.14 24.14 33.24
N HIS A 576 -22.62 24.11 32.01
CA HIS A 576 -23.17 24.88 30.90
C HIS A 576 -23.03 24.20 29.55
N GLY A 577 -23.68 24.78 28.55
CA GLY A 577 -23.49 24.59 27.12
C GLY A 577 -23.82 25.90 26.40
N LEU A 578 -23.39 26.04 25.15
CA LEU A 578 -23.64 27.23 24.34
C LEU A 578 -24.33 26.81 23.05
N CYS A 579 -25.27 27.61 22.57
CA CYS A 579 -26.03 27.28 21.38
C CYS A 579 -26.37 28.54 20.56
N ALA A 580 -26.47 28.42 19.24
CA ALA A 580 -26.85 29.52 18.36
C ALA A 580 -27.88 29.10 17.30
N ILE A 581 -28.96 29.88 17.17
CA ILE A 581 -30.04 29.67 16.21
C ILE A 581 -29.92 30.68 15.08
N GLY A 582 -30.03 30.22 13.83
CA GLY A 582 -29.87 31.06 12.64
C GLY A 582 -28.40 31.35 12.28
N ALA A 583 -27.45 30.68 12.93
CA ALA A 583 -26.02 30.84 12.68
C ALA A 583 -25.52 29.89 11.58
N SER A 584 -24.70 30.40 10.65
CA SER A 584 -23.92 29.58 9.70
C SER A 584 -22.59 29.13 10.30
N TYR A 585 -22.09 29.89 11.29
CA TYR A 585 -20.85 29.62 12.01
C TYR A 585 -21.03 30.04 13.47
N PHE A 586 -20.57 29.21 14.42
CA PHE A 586 -20.60 29.53 15.84
C PHE A 586 -19.40 28.90 16.52
N THR A 587 -18.63 29.69 17.27
CA THR A 587 -17.47 29.22 18.04
C THR A 587 -17.41 29.88 19.40
N ALA A 588 -16.66 29.27 20.32
CA ALA A 588 -16.45 29.79 21.66
C ALA A 588 -14.99 29.63 22.10
N THR A 589 -14.49 30.63 22.79
CA THR A 589 -13.18 30.62 23.46
C THR A 589 -13.34 30.86 24.95
N ALA A 590 -12.36 30.41 25.73
CA ALA A 590 -12.34 30.64 27.17
C ALA A 590 -10.93 30.97 27.67
N THR A 591 -10.85 31.76 28.74
CA THR A 591 -9.56 32.06 29.38
C THR A 591 -9.00 30.90 30.20
N ASP A 592 -9.82 29.88 30.52
CA ASP A 592 -9.32 28.62 31.08
C ASP A 592 -8.89 27.70 29.94
N GLN A 593 -7.58 27.51 29.81
CA GLN A 593 -6.97 26.67 28.76
C GLN A 593 -7.45 25.21 28.76
N ASN A 594 -8.07 24.73 29.85
CA ASN A 594 -8.62 23.37 29.92
C ASN A 594 -10.09 23.29 29.50
N LEU A 595 -10.70 24.41 29.13
CA LEU A 595 -12.06 24.49 28.65
C LEU A 595 -12.04 24.83 27.16
N THR A 596 -12.36 23.83 26.35
CA THR A 596 -12.47 23.94 24.90
C THR A 596 -13.89 23.61 24.48
N TYR A 597 -14.27 24.07 23.30
CA TYR A 597 -15.59 23.85 22.72
C TYR A 597 -15.42 23.23 21.34
N LYS A 598 -16.29 22.30 21.01
CA LYS A 598 -16.45 21.77 19.65
C LYS A 598 -17.93 21.82 19.29
N VAL A 599 -18.25 21.77 18.00
CA VAL A 599 -19.64 21.59 17.58
C VAL A 599 -20.08 20.18 18.00
N GLY A 600 -21.06 20.10 18.89
CA GLY A 600 -21.64 18.84 19.37
C GLY A 600 -22.85 18.40 18.57
N SER A 601 -23.60 19.37 18.02
CA SER A 601 -24.70 19.15 17.08
C SER A 601 -24.94 20.42 16.28
N ASP A 602 -25.29 20.32 15.00
CA ASP A 602 -25.81 21.42 14.19
C ASP A 602 -27.35 21.54 14.25
N ASN A 603 -27.99 20.60 14.96
CA ASN A 603 -29.41 20.54 15.24
C ASN A 603 -29.63 20.10 16.70
N PHE A 604 -29.61 21.06 17.63
CA PHE A 604 -29.79 20.77 19.05
C PHE A 604 -31.23 20.27 19.33
N GLN A 605 -31.36 19.06 19.86
CA GLN A 605 -32.63 18.39 20.15
C GLN A 605 -32.41 17.27 21.17
N ASP A 606 -33.48 16.59 21.60
CA ASP A 606 -33.40 15.44 22.52
C ASP A 606 -32.41 14.37 22.03
N GLY A 607 -31.65 13.81 22.97
CA GLY A 607 -30.59 12.83 22.69
C GLY A 607 -29.22 13.43 22.36
N VAL A 608 -29.11 14.75 22.14
CA VAL A 608 -27.81 15.39 21.92
C VAL A 608 -26.93 15.33 23.16
N ARG A 609 -25.68 14.88 22.97
CA ARG A 609 -24.65 14.83 24.03
C ARG A 609 -24.25 16.23 24.46
N LEU A 610 -24.20 16.46 25.77
CA LEU A 610 -23.97 17.80 26.33
C LEU A 610 -22.50 18.12 26.64
N TRP A 611 -21.66 17.13 26.97
CA TRP A 611 -20.26 17.35 27.37
C TRP A 611 -19.31 16.23 26.94
N SER A 612 -18.12 16.60 26.47
CA SER A 612 -17.16 15.61 25.91
C SER A 612 -16.62 14.64 26.95
N ASN A 613 -16.58 15.05 28.23
CA ASN A 613 -16.06 14.22 29.31
C ASN A 613 -17.12 13.42 30.06
N ARG A 614 -18.38 13.41 29.60
CA ARG A 614 -19.47 12.63 30.19
C ARG A 614 -20.40 12.07 29.11
N ASP A 615 -21.27 11.16 29.52
CA ASP A 615 -22.25 10.44 28.69
C ASP A 615 -23.68 10.99 28.86
N TYR A 616 -23.83 12.22 29.36
CA TYR A 616 -25.15 12.84 29.51
C TYR A 616 -25.67 13.37 28.18
N VAL A 617 -26.91 13.05 27.88
CA VAL A 617 -27.69 13.59 26.78
C VAL A 617 -28.76 14.55 27.30
N VAL A 618 -29.24 15.43 26.42
CA VAL A 618 -30.36 16.32 26.70
C VAL A 618 -31.70 15.61 26.49
N ASP A 619 -32.70 15.94 27.29
CA ASP A 619 -34.05 15.37 27.26
C ASP A 619 -35.11 16.42 27.65
N GLY A 620 -36.20 16.50 26.89
CA GLY A 620 -37.31 17.42 27.11
C GLY A 620 -37.14 18.80 26.48
N ILE A 621 -36.42 18.91 25.36
CA ILE A 621 -36.35 20.12 24.54
C ILE A 621 -37.69 20.38 23.84
N GLN A 622 -38.18 21.61 23.96
CA GLN A 622 -39.49 22.01 23.44
C GLN A 622 -39.41 23.45 22.92
N GLY A 623 -39.09 23.62 21.64
CA GLY A 623 -39.10 24.90 20.96
C GLY A 623 -37.77 25.65 20.94
N ALA A 624 -37.74 26.66 20.08
CA ALA A 624 -36.56 27.48 19.83
C ALA A 624 -36.08 28.29 21.05
N ASP A 625 -36.92 28.55 22.06
CA ASP A 625 -36.49 29.20 23.30
C ASP A 625 -35.57 28.30 24.14
N MET A 626 -35.62 26.97 23.93
CA MET A 626 -34.66 25.99 24.46
C MET A 626 -33.48 25.72 23.52
N CYS A 627 -33.32 26.54 22.49
CA CYS A 627 -32.34 26.38 21.41
C CYS A 627 -32.56 25.16 20.51
N GLU A 628 -33.79 24.63 20.43
CA GLU A 628 -34.11 23.57 19.48
C GLU A 628 -33.77 23.98 18.04
N GLY A 629 -33.06 23.13 17.30
CA GLY A 629 -32.64 23.41 15.93
C GLY A 629 -31.40 24.28 15.78
N GLY A 630 -30.76 24.70 16.87
CA GLY A 630 -29.54 25.51 16.86
C GLY A 630 -28.25 24.71 16.78
N ILE A 631 -27.15 25.38 16.43
CA ILE A 631 -25.79 24.84 16.53
C ILE A 631 -25.39 24.83 18.00
N TYR A 632 -25.18 23.65 18.58
CA TYR A 632 -24.73 23.45 19.95
C TYR A 632 -23.22 23.26 20.02
N LEU A 633 -22.57 24.02 20.90
CA LEU A 633 -21.17 23.85 21.26
C LEU A 633 -21.06 23.00 22.53
N GLU A 634 -20.49 21.81 22.36
CA GLU A 634 -20.20 20.85 23.40
C GLU A 634 -18.92 21.27 24.15
N PRO A 635 -19.00 21.61 25.44
CA PRO A 635 -17.83 21.92 26.23
C PRO A 635 -17.05 20.65 26.60
N SER A 636 -15.72 20.73 26.62
CA SER A 636 -14.85 19.62 27.00
C SER A 636 -15.00 19.17 28.46
N ARG A 637 -15.67 19.97 29.31
CA ARG A 637 -15.86 19.69 30.74
C ARG A 637 -17.28 19.95 31.20
N HIS A 638 -17.84 18.98 31.92
CA HIS A 638 -19.15 19.12 32.56
C HIS A 638 -19.23 20.14 33.72
N LYS A 639 -18.29 20.16 34.68
CA LYS A 639 -18.44 21.02 35.89
C LYS A 639 -17.20 21.67 36.51
N ARG A 640 -15.98 21.27 36.13
CA ARG A 640 -14.73 21.75 36.74
C ARG A 640 -14.18 22.94 35.95
N ILE A 641 -14.81 24.11 36.11
CA ILE A 641 -14.46 25.37 35.47
C ILE A 641 -13.93 26.32 36.56
N ARG A 642 -12.81 27.01 36.32
CA ARG A 642 -12.22 27.93 37.30
C ARG A 642 -13.12 29.17 37.50
N GLN A 643 -13.11 29.69 38.71
CA GLN A 643 -13.71 31.00 38.99
C GLN A 643 -12.96 32.08 38.19
N ASN A 644 -13.69 33.09 37.71
CA ASN A 644 -13.22 34.16 36.83
C ASN A 644 -12.84 33.73 35.40
N THR A 645 -13.17 32.50 34.99
CA THR A 645 -13.10 32.12 33.57
C THR A 645 -14.05 33.00 32.77
N LYS A 646 -13.52 33.68 31.75
CA LYS A 646 -14.30 34.44 30.78
C LYS A 646 -14.52 33.56 29.56
N ILE A 647 -15.73 33.61 29.00
CA ILE A 647 -16.13 32.83 27.83
C ILE A 647 -16.64 33.83 26.79
N SER A 648 -16.13 33.72 25.57
CA SER A 648 -16.45 34.62 24.47
C SER A 648 -16.92 33.79 23.28
N VAL A 649 -17.93 34.27 22.56
CA VAL A 649 -18.45 33.62 21.35
C VAL A 649 -18.34 34.53 20.14
N GLU A 650 -18.13 33.91 18.99
CA GLU A 650 -18.18 34.56 17.68
C GLU A 650 -19.17 33.80 16.82
N VAL A 651 -19.97 34.54 16.03
CA VAL A 651 -21.05 33.96 15.23
C VAL A 651 -21.19 34.66 13.89
N ASN A 652 -21.54 33.89 12.86
CA ASN A 652 -22.01 34.43 11.58
C ASN A 652 -23.43 33.95 11.30
N SER A 653 -24.22 34.81 10.67
CA SER A 653 -25.61 34.56 10.30
C SER A 653 -25.72 33.69 9.03
N LYS A 654 -26.81 32.91 8.86
CA LYS A 654 -27.08 32.15 7.62
C LYS A 654 -27.60 33.04 6.47
N GLU A 655 -28.19 34.19 6.80
CA GLU A 655 -28.77 35.20 5.89
C GLU A 655 -28.58 36.58 6.54
N GLU A 656 -28.73 37.71 5.80
CA GLU A 656 -28.71 39.07 6.39
C GLU A 656 -29.79 39.19 7.48
N GLY A 657 -29.43 38.86 8.73
CA GLY A 657 -30.42 38.59 9.77
C GLY A 657 -29.82 38.35 11.16
N ASN A 658 -30.65 38.64 12.15
CA ASN A 658 -30.36 38.53 13.58
C ASN A 658 -30.06 37.07 14.00
N VAL A 659 -28.92 36.83 14.67
CA VAL A 659 -28.58 35.52 15.25
C VAL A 659 -29.00 35.47 16.70
N THR A 660 -29.58 34.36 17.15
CA THR A 660 -29.90 34.18 18.58
C THR A 660 -28.83 33.31 19.24
N ILE A 661 -28.08 33.87 20.19
CA ILE A 661 -27.16 33.10 21.03
C ILE A 661 -27.83 32.73 22.35
N CYS A 662 -27.59 31.51 22.81
CA CYS A 662 -28.17 30.94 24.01
C CYS A 662 -27.09 30.33 24.91
N ALA A 663 -27.14 30.66 26.19
CA ALA A 663 -26.41 29.95 27.24
C ALA A 663 -27.35 28.96 27.93
N ILE A 664 -26.99 27.69 27.85
CA ILE A 664 -27.71 26.59 28.50
C ILE A 664 -27.01 26.32 29.82
N ILE A 665 -27.68 26.53 30.95
CA ILE A 665 -27.05 26.36 32.28
C ILE A 665 -27.92 25.51 33.19
N THR A 666 -27.29 24.82 34.14
CA THR A 666 -28.03 24.03 35.14
C THR A 666 -28.95 24.92 36.01
N THR A 667 -30.02 24.34 36.54
CA THR A 667 -30.96 25.02 37.44
C THR A 667 -30.55 25.02 38.91
N ASP A 668 -29.45 24.33 39.26
CA ASP A 668 -28.94 24.26 40.64
C ASP A 668 -27.83 25.29 40.94
N SER A 669 -27.16 25.15 42.09
CA SER A 669 -26.11 26.07 42.55
C SER A 669 -24.87 26.14 41.65
N ARG A 670 -24.73 25.26 40.64
CA ARG A 670 -23.60 25.19 39.70
C ARG A 670 -23.86 25.98 38.41
N ALA A 671 -24.78 26.95 38.44
CA ALA A 671 -25.12 27.81 37.31
C ALA A 671 -24.11 28.95 37.04
N GLY A 672 -22.97 29.00 37.73
CA GLY A 672 -21.93 30.02 37.47
C GLY A 672 -22.31 31.45 37.86
N LYS A 673 -23.49 31.65 38.49
CA LYS A 673 -24.22 32.92 38.63
C LYS A 673 -24.77 33.51 37.33
N TRP A 674 -24.61 32.83 36.20
CA TRP A 674 -25.18 33.24 34.92
C TRP A 674 -26.71 33.27 34.93
N ASN A 675 -27.34 32.45 35.78
CA ASN A 675 -28.79 32.46 35.98
C ASN A 675 -29.33 33.79 36.57
N VAL A 676 -28.45 34.63 37.11
CA VAL A 676 -28.77 35.96 37.66
C VAL A 676 -28.20 37.08 36.77
N GLU A 677 -26.99 36.89 36.23
CA GLU A 677 -26.29 37.93 35.47
C GLU A 677 -26.83 38.07 34.04
N LEU A 678 -27.11 36.97 33.34
CA LEU A 678 -27.56 37.03 31.93
C LEU A 678 -28.89 37.79 31.74
N PRO A 679 -29.91 37.65 32.61
CA PRO A 679 -31.11 38.48 32.52
C PRO A 679 -30.83 39.98 32.56
N SER A 680 -29.83 40.42 33.33
CA SER A 680 -29.45 41.83 33.41
C SER A 680 -28.75 42.34 32.15
N GLU A 681 -28.20 41.42 31.35
CA GLU A 681 -27.57 41.71 30.05
C GLU A 681 -28.53 41.54 28.87
N GLY A 682 -29.82 41.31 29.14
CA GLY A 682 -30.88 41.22 28.13
C GLY A 682 -31.11 39.83 27.55
N PHE A 683 -30.60 38.76 28.19
CA PHE A 683 -31.01 37.40 27.85
C PHE A 683 -32.37 37.06 28.45
N VAL A 684 -33.20 36.38 27.67
CA VAL A 684 -34.52 35.89 28.08
C VAL A 684 -34.40 34.40 28.40
N ALA A 685 -34.86 34.01 29.58
CA ALA A 685 -34.88 32.61 29.97
C ALA A 685 -36.02 31.84 29.28
N SER A 686 -35.77 30.58 28.91
CA SER A 686 -36.81 29.68 28.39
C SER A 686 -37.95 29.52 29.40
N GLU A 687 -39.18 29.38 28.90
CA GLU A 687 -40.37 29.29 29.76
C GLU A 687 -40.31 28.04 30.64
N ASN A 688 -39.97 26.91 30.00
CA ASN A 688 -39.81 25.62 30.64
C ASN A 688 -38.34 25.25 30.85
N THR A 689 -38.10 24.27 31.71
CA THR A 689 -36.78 23.65 31.93
C THR A 689 -36.74 22.29 31.26
N PHE A 690 -35.57 21.92 30.74
CA PHE A 690 -35.29 20.59 30.22
C PHE A 690 -34.26 19.88 31.10
N LYS A 691 -33.86 18.66 30.74
CA LYS A 691 -33.02 17.81 31.57
C LYS A 691 -31.74 17.41 30.84
N PHE A 692 -30.72 17.12 31.64
CA PHE A 692 -29.62 16.25 31.22
C PHE A 692 -29.74 14.91 31.94
N THR A 693 -29.50 13.80 31.24
CA THR A 693 -29.63 12.45 31.79
C THR A 693 -28.62 11.47 31.16
N ASN A 694 -28.16 10.49 31.92
CA ASN A 694 -27.41 9.33 31.42
C ASN A 694 -28.08 8.01 31.80
N GLY A 695 -29.40 8.06 32.03
CA GLY A 695 -30.21 6.92 32.50
C GLY A 695 -30.09 6.64 34.01
N ARG A 696 -29.04 7.12 34.70
CA ARG A 696 -28.86 6.93 36.15
C ARG A 696 -29.00 8.21 36.96
N VAL A 697 -28.47 9.31 36.42
CA VAL A 697 -28.46 10.62 37.07
C VAL A 697 -29.16 11.61 36.17
N THR A 698 -30.03 12.43 36.74
CA THR A 698 -30.77 13.47 36.03
C THR A 698 -30.61 14.81 36.73
N GLY A 699 -30.45 15.89 35.97
CA GLY A 699 -30.49 17.25 36.49
C GLY A 699 -31.21 18.19 35.53
N GLY A 700 -31.64 19.35 36.04
CA GLY A 700 -32.39 20.34 35.27
C GLY A 700 -31.47 21.37 34.59
N MET A 701 -31.85 21.83 33.41
CA MET A 701 -31.23 22.92 32.67
C MET A 701 -32.26 23.94 32.21
N ARG A 702 -31.78 25.15 31.95
CA ARG A 702 -32.56 26.25 31.41
C ARG A 702 -31.70 27.01 30.40
N SER A 703 -32.33 27.39 29.28
CA SER A 703 -31.69 28.21 28.26
C SER A 703 -31.93 29.69 28.56
N TYR A 704 -30.93 30.53 28.29
CA TYR A 704 -30.99 31.99 28.35
C TYR A 704 -30.55 32.49 26.99
N CYS A 705 -31.46 33.07 26.20
CA CYS A 705 -31.23 33.44 24.81
C CYS A 705 -31.28 34.96 24.59
N LYS A 706 -30.43 35.47 23.69
CA LYS A 706 -30.38 36.88 23.29
C LYS A 706 -30.10 36.97 21.79
N ILE A 707 -30.83 37.86 21.14
CA ILE A 707 -30.57 38.22 19.75
C ILE A 707 -29.34 39.14 19.71
N ILE A 708 -28.33 38.76 18.92
CA ILE A 708 -27.18 39.58 18.56
C ILE A 708 -27.25 39.94 17.08
N LYS A 709 -26.84 41.17 16.78
CA LYS A 709 -26.88 41.78 15.45
C LYS A 709 -25.49 41.80 14.85
#